data_AF-A0A7Y2FA26-F1
#
_entry.id   AF-A0A7Y2FA26-F1
#
_cell.length_a   1.000
_cell.length_b   1.000
_cell.length_c   1.000
_cell.angle_alpha   90.00
_cell.angle_beta   90.00
_cell.angle_gamma   90.00
#
_symmetry.space_group_name_H-M   'P 1'
#
loop_
_entity.id
_entity.type
_entity.pdbx_description
1 polymer ?
#
loop_
_entity_poly.entity_id
_entity_poly.type
_entity_poly.pdbx_seq_one_letter_code
_entity_poly.pdbx_strand_id
1 'polypeptide(L)'
;MTRTVPLDYLRNGADVVDGISVIQYDFAPSWLGDDPNRPGIVADTTYFNIISEQQKERVREVLTLFSEYLGVSFVEVEGEPTSPAFFSIAVGDLYGGDERATSGSTGLGGASNLAVVTRDRNLDGIPDLGVLDFQDFDESTDDQFGGEFFRGAMFVVGQLLGYGYADDLPQPVSQSTDFIFAPGTANEPAFPSVADIVHGQYLYRPDSIDIDLYRFTLDAPGQLAVETIAERLGDPSLLDTNIKLYRADGTGSFVELAQNDDYFSNDSLINVRVNAGTYMVGVSAKGNNTYDPSIPGSGFGGRSEGTYELRLDFRPSVTTSILDTTGVALDGDADGRPGGFFDFWFVPSDANNTLYVDKVGISTAGQLGTVGNPYREIDQAIAAAQPGDTIRIVGNGGVDGLVETAEDNFSYQIGFSNNGLPLPDGSSLNLPQGVRMIIDSGAILKMSRSRIGVGSVSPLIDVSDAALQVLGTPTIIGNNGLPARDAANQIIPGSVFITSVNDDTVGMGNSSGFTPEARAGDWGGIDFRGDLDTADELRRNRENEGVFLNHIQFADLRYGGGAVSIGGRQVVVSPIDMAITRATIINSNVTLSADAAMAATPDTFAETRFTDNRFQADNAFTPDYVRVGPNIRGNFIDENSINGLFIRLQTRTGDVLETITTSTRMDDTDITHVLTENLVIEG
;
A
#
# COMPACT_ATOMS: atom_id res chain seq x y z
N MET A 1 39.97 38.02 -21.83
CA MET A 1 39.14 38.89 -20.97
C MET A 1 38.83 38.09 -19.71
N THR A 2 39.57 38.32 -18.64
CA THR A 2 39.34 37.70 -17.33
C THR A 2 38.12 38.36 -16.70
N ARG A 3 36.98 37.65 -16.68
CA ARG A 3 35.76 38.10 -15.99
C ARG A 3 35.94 37.78 -14.52
N THR A 4 36.25 38.78 -13.71
CA THR A 4 36.23 38.68 -12.25
C THR A 4 34.79 38.46 -11.81
N VAL A 5 34.48 37.26 -11.32
CA VAL A 5 33.20 36.97 -10.64
C VAL A 5 33.29 37.60 -9.24
N PRO A 6 32.24 38.26 -8.70
CA PRO A 6 32.24 38.71 -7.32
C PRO A 6 32.48 37.51 -6.38
N LEU A 7 33.36 37.70 -5.41
CA LEU A 7 34.12 36.66 -4.71
C LEU A 7 33.34 35.93 -3.59
N ASP A 8 32.01 36.01 -3.54
CA ASP A 8 31.25 35.63 -2.34
C ASP A 8 29.97 34.82 -2.59
N TYR A 9 29.71 34.34 -3.83
CA TYR A 9 28.54 33.49 -4.14
C TYR A 9 28.80 31.99 -3.97
N LEU A 10 30.06 31.58 -3.91
CA LEU A 10 30.50 30.19 -3.78
C LEU A 10 31.69 30.17 -2.82
N ARG A 11 31.61 29.36 -1.76
CA ARG A 11 32.70 29.16 -0.79
C ARG A 11 33.62 28.01 -1.18
N ASN A 12 33.10 27.07 -1.97
CA ASN A 12 33.81 25.88 -2.43
C ASN A 12 34.21 25.95 -3.91
N GLY A 13 35.17 25.12 -4.29
CA GLY A 13 35.66 24.98 -5.66
C GLY A 13 34.69 24.23 -6.58
N ALA A 14 35.05 24.14 -7.87
CA ALA A 14 34.29 23.32 -8.81
C ALA A 14 34.30 21.84 -8.37
N ASP A 15 33.24 21.12 -8.72
CA ASP A 15 33.17 19.68 -8.48
C ASP A 15 34.37 18.94 -9.09
N VAL A 16 34.92 18.01 -8.30
CA VAL A 16 36.06 17.14 -8.62
C VAL A 16 35.76 15.67 -8.32
N VAL A 17 34.57 15.35 -7.80
CA VAL A 17 34.14 13.98 -7.52
C VAL A 17 33.68 13.35 -8.84
N ASP A 18 34.18 12.14 -9.13
CA ASP A 18 33.62 11.35 -10.23
C ASP A 18 32.32 10.72 -9.73
N GLY A 19 31.20 10.96 -10.42
CA GLY A 19 29.89 10.41 -10.06
C GLY A 19 29.03 11.35 -9.21
N ILE A 20 28.30 10.80 -8.25
CA ILE A 20 27.37 11.52 -7.36
C ILE A 20 27.95 11.64 -5.96
N SER A 21 27.93 12.86 -5.41
CA SER A 21 28.40 13.09 -4.04
C SER A 21 27.37 12.58 -3.02
N VAL A 22 27.81 11.78 -2.04
CA VAL A 22 26.93 11.34 -0.93
C VAL A 22 27.27 12.14 0.33
N ILE A 23 26.30 12.88 0.85
CA ILE A 23 26.44 13.69 2.07
C ILE A 23 25.53 13.13 3.16
N GLN A 24 26.11 12.82 4.32
CA GLN A 24 25.35 12.39 5.49
C GLN A 24 24.80 13.59 6.23
N TYR A 25 23.62 13.47 6.83
CA TYR A 25 23.13 14.50 7.73
C TYR A 25 22.42 13.90 8.94
N ASP A 26 22.35 14.67 10.01
CA ASP A 26 21.60 14.30 11.20
C ASP A 26 20.86 15.49 11.83
N PHE A 27 19.94 15.16 12.72
CA PHE A 27 19.32 16.09 13.64
C PHE A 27 19.92 15.87 15.04
N ALA A 28 21.20 16.24 15.20
CA ALA A 28 21.96 15.99 16.43
C ALA A 28 21.17 16.45 17.67
N PRO A 29 21.00 15.60 18.72
CA PRO A 29 20.17 15.95 19.88
C PRO A 29 20.74 17.12 20.70
N SER A 30 22.04 17.36 20.57
CA SER A 30 22.76 18.45 21.22
C SER A 30 24.04 18.77 20.47
N TRP A 31 24.57 19.98 20.64
CA TRP A 31 25.89 20.37 20.13
C TRP A 31 26.68 21.14 21.18
N LEU A 32 27.99 21.27 20.95
CA LEU A 32 28.87 22.07 21.79
C LEU A 32 29.02 23.47 21.22
N GLY A 33 28.87 24.46 22.10
CA GLY A 33 29.07 25.88 21.84
C GLY A 33 29.72 26.55 23.05
N ASP A 34 29.82 27.87 22.99
CA ASP A 34 30.43 28.68 24.05
C ASP A 34 29.40 29.14 25.10
N ASP A 35 29.84 29.40 26.34
CA ASP A 35 28.96 30.00 27.36
C ASP A 35 29.01 31.53 27.23
N PRO A 36 27.89 32.23 26.91
CA PRO A 36 27.88 33.69 26.83
C PRO A 36 28.21 34.37 28.17
N ASN A 37 28.13 33.64 29.28
CA ASN A 37 28.41 34.14 30.62
C ASN A 37 29.85 33.82 31.10
N ARG A 38 30.65 33.07 30.34
CA ARG A 38 32.05 32.78 30.67
C ARG A 38 33.01 33.47 29.70
N PRO A 39 34.08 34.08 30.19
CA PRO A 39 35.10 34.66 29.31
C PRO A 39 35.94 33.56 28.64
N GLY A 40 35.92 33.53 27.31
CA GLY A 40 36.75 32.65 26.47
C GLY A 40 35.93 31.95 25.37
N ILE A 41 36.60 31.48 24.32
CA ILE A 41 36.03 30.61 23.29
C ILE A 41 36.61 29.22 23.54
N VAL A 42 35.86 28.35 24.22
CA VAL A 42 36.30 27.05 24.74
C VAL A 42 35.43 25.90 24.22
N ALA A 43 34.23 26.18 23.69
CA ALA A 43 33.24 25.22 23.25
C ALA A 43 32.87 24.18 24.34
N ASP A 44 32.69 24.64 25.58
CA ASP A 44 32.48 23.79 26.77
C ASP A 44 31.01 23.70 27.22
N THR A 45 30.09 24.33 26.48
CA THR A 45 28.68 24.40 26.84
C THR A 45 27.82 23.59 25.88
N THR A 46 26.98 22.73 26.43
CA THR A 46 26.06 21.91 25.65
C THR A 46 24.76 22.66 25.39
N TYR A 47 24.43 22.81 24.12
CA TYR A 47 23.15 23.32 23.63
C TYR A 47 22.27 22.15 23.17
N PHE A 48 20.96 22.29 23.29
CA PHE A 48 19.99 21.25 22.94
C PHE A 48 19.26 21.59 21.66
N ASN A 49 19.07 20.58 20.82
CA ASN A 49 18.27 20.71 19.61
C ASN A 49 16.81 20.52 19.96
N ILE A 50 16.01 21.55 19.67
CA ILE A 50 14.57 21.57 19.93
C ILE A 50 13.75 21.50 18.64
N ILE A 51 14.38 21.04 17.53
CA ILE A 51 13.70 20.84 16.25
C ILE A 51 12.51 19.88 16.40
N SER A 52 11.35 20.29 15.86
CA SER A 52 10.13 19.48 15.88
C SER A 52 10.14 18.41 14.78
N GLU A 53 9.28 17.37 14.87
CA GLU A 53 9.15 16.38 13.79
C GLU A 53 8.68 17.01 12.47
N GLN A 54 7.77 18.00 12.54
CA GLN A 54 7.31 18.75 11.37
C GLN A 54 8.46 19.54 10.71
N GLN A 55 9.35 20.11 11.51
CA GLN A 55 10.53 20.82 11.02
C GLN A 55 11.56 19.87 10.39
N LYS A 56 11.75 18.68 10.97
CA LYS A 56 12.59 17.63 10.35
C LYS A 56 12.07 17.25 8.96
N GLU A 57 10.76 17.05 8.82
CA GLU A 57 10.12 16.80 7.51
C GLU A 57 10.41 17.93 6.51
N ARG A 58 10.30 19.21 6.92
CA ARG A 58 10.61 20.35 6.04
C ARG A 58 12.08 20.40 5.63
N VAL A 59 13.00 20.03 6.51
CA VAL A 59 14.43 19.92 6.17
C VAL A 59 14.66 18.79 5.15
N ARG A 60 14.03 17.62 5.33
CA ARG A 60 14.10 16.51 4.36
C ARG A 60 13.59 16.92 2.98
N GLU A 61 12.48 17.67 2.95
CA GLU A 61 11.92 18.23 1.71
C GLU A 61 12.89 19.19 1.01
N VAL A 62 13.55 20.08 1.77
CA VAL A 62 14.59 20.98 1.25
C VAL A 62 15.76 20.20 0.65
N LEU A 63 16.26 19.19 1.35
CA LEU A 63 17.35 18.33 0.87
C LEU A 63 16.95 17.61 -0.42
N THR A 64 15.71 17.10 -0.46
CA THR A 64 15.12 16.46 -1.66
C THR A 64 15.12 17.44 -2.83
N LEU A 65 14.65 18.68 -2.65
CA LEU A 65 14.64 19.71 -3.69
C LEU A 65 16.03 20.06 -4.22
N PHE A 66 17.08 20.01 -3.40
CA PHE A 66 18.45 20.17 -3.88
C PHE A 66 18.92 18.95 -4.69
N SER A 67 18.72 17.72 -4.19
CA SER A 67 19.04 16.48 -4.93
C SER A 67 18.25 16.37 -6.25
N GLU A 68 17.06 16.99 -6.27
CA GLU A 68 16.33 17.57 -7.39
C GLU A 68 17.24 17.86 -8.58
N TYR A 69 18.18 18.78 -8.43
CA TYR A 69 18.86 19.43 -9.57
C TYR A 69 20.36 19.15 -9.63
N LEU A 70 20.92 18.59 -8.56
CA LEU A 70 22.34 18.52 -8.30
C LEU A 70 22.82 17.06 -8.32
N GLY A 71 24.12 16.85 -8.57
CA GLY A 71 24.74 15.53 -8.43
C GLY A 71 25.07 15.20 -6.97
N VAL A 72 24.06 15.22 -6.09
CA VAL A 72 24.22 14.97 -4.65
C VAL A 72 23.07 14.10 -4.10
N SER A 73 23.41 13.13 -3.27
CA SER A 73 22.47 12.31 -2.52
C SER A 73 22.65 12.55 -1.02
N PHE A 74 21.55 12.74 -0.31
CA PHE A 74 21.54 12.97 1.13
C PHE A 74 21.12 11.71 1.87
N VAL A 75 21.85 11.35 2.93
CA VAL A 75 21.54 10.17 3.75
C VAL A 75 21.41 10.58 5.20
N GLU A 76 20.21 10.44 5.77
CA GLU A 76 20.00 10.65 7.21
C GLU A 76 20.70 9.53 7.98
N VAL A 77 21.44 9.88 9.02
CA VAL A 77 22.12 8.91 9.89
C VAL A 77 21.71 9.10 11.34
N GLU A 78 21.50 7.99 12.04
CA GLU A 78 21.35 7.98 13.50
C GLU A 78 22.72 7.69 14.14
N GLY A 79 23.25 8.65 14.90
CA GLY A 79 24.50 8.49 15.65
C GLY A 79 25.71 9.19 15.01
N GLU A 80 26.90 8.68 15.29
CA GLU A 80 28.15 9.31 14.80
C GLU A 80 28.27 9.18 13.28
N PRO A 81 28.66 10.25 12.57
CA PRO A 81 28.81 10.21 11.12
C PRO A 81 29.86 9.19 10.69
N THR A 82 29.60 8.48 9.60
CA THR A 82 30.50 7.48 9.02
C THR A 82 31.24 8.00 7.79
N SER A 83 30.83 9.17 7.27
CA SER A 83 31.45 9.89 6.17
C SER A 83 32.06 11.22 6.65
N PRO A 84 33.21 11.66 6.10
CA PRO A 84 33.72 13.02 6.32
C PRO A 84 32.82 14.09 5.68
N ALA A 85 32.03 13.75 4.66
CA ALA A 85 31.01 14.63 4.09
C ALA A 85 29.73 14.52 4.91
N PHE A 86 29.59 15.40 5.90
CA PHE A 86 28.51 15.37 6.89
C PHE A 86 28.15 16.76 7.38
N PHE A 87 26.87 17.00 7.70
CA PHE A 87 26.45 18.15 8.49
C PHE A 87 25.30 17.85 9.45
N SER A 88 25.19 18.65 10.50
CA SER A 88 24.06 18.62 11.44
C SER A 88 23.15 19.82 11.26
N ILE A 89 21.84 19.62 11.41
CA ILE A 89 20.85 20.71 11.43
C ILE A 89 20.16 20.74 12.79
N ALA A 90 20.13 21.93 13.39
CA ALA A 90 19.55 22.15 14.71
C ALA A 90 18.69 23.41 14.78
N VAL A 91 17.70 23.38 15.66
CA VAL A 91 16.92 24.56 16.08
C VAL A 91 17.26 24.83 17.55
N GLY A 92 17.63 26.07 17.86
CA GLY A 92 17.96 26.50 19.22
C GLY A 92 18.65 27.85 19.28
N ASP A 93 19.45 28.09 20.32
CA ASP A 93 20.12 29.38 20.53
C ASP A 93 21.32 29.55 19.58
N LEU A 94 21.30 30.64 18.79
CA LEU A 94 22.32 30.95 17.79
C LEU A 94 23.71 31.13 18.40
N TYR A 95 23.82 31.55 19.66
CA TYR A 95 25.12 31.71 20.32
C TYR A 95 25.89 30.38 20.38
N GLY A 96 25.17 29.25 20.45
CA GLY A 96 25.80 27.93 20.42
C GLY A 96 26.46 27.61 19.07
N GLY A 97 25.94 28.19 17.97
CA GLY A 97 26.47 28.02 16.62
C GLY A 97 27.55 29.05 16.26
N ASP A 98 27.39 30.32 16.65
CA ASP A 98 28.37 31.38 16.44
C ASP A 98 28.42 32.28 17.69
N GLU A 99 29.59 32.42 18.30
CA GLU A 99 29.79 33.21 19.52
C GLU A 99 29.53 34.72 19.35
N ARG A 100 29.31 35.17 18.11
CA ARG A 100 28.99 36.56 17.71
C ARG A 100 27.51 36.77 17.44
N ALA A 101 26.73 35.70 17.34
CA ALA A 101 25.29 35.74 17.13
C ALA A 101 24.54 35.60 18.46
N THR A 102 23.37 36.20 18.54
CA THR A 102 22.52 36.14 19.74
C THR A 102 21.09 35.94 19.30
N SER A 103 20.40 34.93 19.86
CA SER A 103 18.96 34.78 19.68
C SER A 103 18.21 35.92 20.37
N GLY A 104 17.24 36.53 19.68
CA GLY A 104 16.50 37.67 20.21
C GLY A 104 15.39 38.18 19.30
N SER A 105 14.15 38.25 19.81
CA SER A 105 13.04 38.85 19.06
C SER A 105 13.29 40.34 18.75
N THR A 106 12.93 40.76 17.54
CA THR A 106 12.95 42.16 17.09
C THR A 106 12.47 43.16 18.16
N GLY A 107 13.38 44.01 18.63
CA GLY A 107 13.04 44.98 19.66
C GLY A 107 14.16 45.96 20.00
N LEU A 108 14.32 47.00 19.17
CA LEU A 108 15.03 48.25 19.48
C LEU A 108 16.54 48.13 19.76
N GLY A 109 17.34 48.15 18.69
CA GLY A 109 18.71 48.68 18.76
C GLY A 109 19.81 47.84 18.12
N GLY A 110 19.79 47.69 16.79
CA GLY A 110 21.00 47.58 15.98
C GLY A 110 21.87 46.31 16.11
N ALA A 111 21.38 45.21 16.70
CA ALA A 111 22.00 43.90 16.54
C ALA A 111 21.54 43.25 15.22
N SER A 112 22.46 42.54 14.56
CA SER A 112 22.24 41.88 13.26
C SER A 112 21.08 40.87 13.35
N ASN A 113 20.11 40.99 12.45
CA ASN A 113 18.89 40.16 12.35
C ASN A 113 19.21 38.79 11.72
N LEU A 114 20.01 37.98 12.41
CA LEU A 114 20.42 36.65 11.93
C LEU A 114 19.36 35.64 12.33
N ALA A 115 18.75 34.96 11.37
CA ALA A 115 17.83 33.85 11.60
C ALA A 115 18.56 32.50 11.73
N VAL A 116 19.78 32.44 11.18
CA VAL A 116 20.53 31.21 10.93
C VAL A 116 22.01 31.52 11.08
N VAL A 117 22.75 30.59 11.68
CA VAL A 117 24.21 30.59 11.70
C VAL A 117 24.76 29.24 11.28
N THR A 118 26.00 29.22 10.79
CA THR A 118 26.72 28.00 10.46
C THR A 118 28.04 27.94 11.19
N ARG A 119 28.43 26.77 11.68
CA ARG A 119 29.72 26.52 12.36
C ARG A 119 30.50 25.44 11.63
N ASP A 120 31.81 25.62 11.57
CA ASP A 120 32.77 24.58 11.20
C ASP A 120 33.33 23.98 12.51
N ARG A 121 32.84 22.78 12.90
CA ARG A 121 33.25 22.12 14.15
C ARG A 121 34.58 21.39 14.02
N ASN A 122 34.93 20.93 12.83
CA ASN A 122 36.13 20.11 12.59
C ASN A 122 37.35 20.93 12.11
N LEU A 123 37.15 22.22 11.83
CA LEU A 123 38.13 23.21 11.37
C LEU A 123 38.75 22.88 10.00
N ASP A 124 37.98 22.24 9.11
CA ASP A 124 38.41 21.93 7.74
C ASP A 124 38.13 23.06 6.73
N GLY A 125 37.45 24.13 7.17
CA GLY A 125 37.07 25.29 6.37
C GLY A 125 35.68 25.20 5.78
N ILE A 126 34.93 24.11 6.02
CA ILE A 126 33.58 23.89 5.54
C ILE A 126 32.64 23.81 6.75
N PRO A 127 31.55 24.59 6.80
CA PRO A 127 30.60 24.47 7.89
C PRO A 127 29.90 23.11 7.90
N ASP A 128 29.84 22.47 9.06
CA ASP A 128 29.25 21.14 9.29
C ASP A 128 28.12 21.17 10.34
N LEU A 129 27.71 22.36 10.78
CA LEU A 129 26.56 22.59 11.67
C LEU A 129 25.79 23.82 11.21
N GLY A 130 24.48 23.68 10.99
CA GLY A 130 23.54 24.78 10.80
C GLY A 130 22.60 24.91 12.01
N VAL A 131 22.50 26.10 12.59
CA VAL A 131 21.59 26.40 13.71
C VAL A 131 20.59 27.46 13.27
N LEU A 132 19.30 27.13 13.35
CA LEU A 132 18.17 28.04 13.14
C LEU A 132 17.67 28.57 14.49
N ASP A 133 17.31 29.86 14.55
CA ASP A 133 16.87 30.49 15.79
C ASP A 133 15.48 30.00 16.22
N PHE A 134 15.40 29.42 17.41
CA PHE A 134 14.12 28.97 17.95
C PHE A 134 13.12 30.10 18.24
N GLN A 135 13.58 31.34 18.39
CA GLN A 135 12.69 32.48 18.66
C GLN A 135 12.04 33.04 17.40
N ASP A 136 12.63 32.80 16.23
CA ASP A 136 12.13 33.29 14.94
C ASP A 136 11.25 32.25 14.23
N PHE A 137 11.25 30.99 14.67
CA PHE A 137 10.52 29.87 14.08
C PHE A 137 9.67 29.11 15.14
N ASP A 138 8.89 29.85 15.92
CA ASP A 138 8.05 29.31 17.00
C ASP A 138 6.55 29.27 16.67
N GLU A 139 6.10 29.86 15.56
CA GLU A 139 4.70 29.85 15.15
C GLU A 139 4.39 28.60 14.31
N SER A 140 3.28 27.93 14.60
CA SER A 140 2.85 26.72 13.85
C SER A 140 2.60 26.96 12.35
N THR A 141 2.51 28.22 11.91
CA THR A 141 2.37 28.60 10.49
C THR A 141 3.70 28.64 9.74
N ASP A 142 4.83 28.69 10.45
CA ASP A 142 6.16 28.86 9.86
C ASP A 142 6.62 27.57 9.18
N ASP A 143 6.16 26.43 9.69
CA ASP A 143 6.46 25.07 9.24
C ASP A 143 5.66 24.66 7.98
N GLN A 144 4.97 25.58 7.31
CA GLN A 144 4.32 25.33 6.03
C GLN A 144 5.32 25.30 4.87
N PHE A 145 4.97 24.62 3.76
CA PHE A 145 5.78 24.68 2.53
C PHE A 145 5.92 26.13 2.04
N GLY A 146 7.14 26.58 1.78
CA GLY A 146 7.43 27.97 1.45
C GLY A 146 7.29 28.97 2.62
N GLY A 147 6.97 28.50 3.82
CA GLY A 147 6.89 29.27 5.06
C GLY A 147 8.25 29.82 5.51
N GLU A 148 8.28 30.50 6.66
CA GLU A 148 9.52 31.12 7.18
C GLU A 148 10.56 30.08 7.55
N PHE A 149 10.18 29.02 8.27
CA PHE A 149 11.09 27.93 8.61
C PHE A 149 11.63 27.23 7.36
N PHE A 150 10.75 26.91 6.40
CA PHE A 150 11.16 26.28 5.15
C PHE A 150 12.18 27.14 4.37
N ARG A 151 11.97 28.47 4.32
CA ARG A 151 12.91 29.41 3.70
C ARG A 151 14.24 29.49 4.46
N GLY A 152 14.20 29.47 5.79
CA GLY A 152 15.39 29.36 6.64
C GLY A 152 16.17 28.06 6.41
N ALA A 153 15.46 26.93 6.26
CA ALA A 153 16.04 25.63 5.94
C ALA A 153 16.70 25.63 4.55
N MET A 154 16.03 26.16 3.52
CA MET A 154 16.64 26.34 2.18
C MET A 154 17.92 27.18 2.23
N PHE A 155 17.91 28.25 3.03
CA PHE A 155 19.07 29.10 3.22
C PHE A 155 20.22 28.31 3.89
N VAL A 156 19.99 27.71 5.07
CA VAL A 156 21.05 27.02 5.82
C VAL A 156 21.64 25.84 5.07
N VAL A 157 20.81 25.04 4.39
CA VAL A 157 21.28 23.88 3.61
C VAL A 157 22.16 24.35 2.46
N GLY A 158 21.79 25.41 1.75
CA GLY A 158 22.66 26.00 0.72
C GLY A 158 24.01 26.45 1.29
N GLN A 159 24.02 27.11 2.45
CA GLN A 159 25.27 27.50 3.11
C GLN A 159 26.15 26.29 3.47
N LEU A 160 25.56 25.21 3.99
CA LEU A 160 26.24 23.95 4.31
C LEU A 160 26.76 23.24 3.06
N LEU A 161 26.06 23.36 1.93
CA LEU A 161 26.53 22.87 0.62
C LEU A 161 27.69 23.69 0.04
N GLY A 162 28.03 24.84 0.63
CA GLY A 162 29.12 25.71 0.21
C GLY A 162 28.68 26.90 -0.64
N TYR A 163 27.39 27.25 -0.62
CA TYR A 163 26.88 28.44 -1.29
C TYR A 163 27.27 29.67 -0.48
N GLY A 164 27.43 30.79 -1.16
CA GLY A 164 27.64 32.09 -0.56
C GLY A 164 26.37 32.94 -0.58
N TYR A 165 26.49 34.21 -0.18
CA TYR A 165 25.35 35.12 -0.07
C TYR A 165 24.98 35.72 -1.42
N ALA A 166 23.68 35.70 -1.75
CA ALA A 166 23.14 36.13 -3.04
C ALA A 166 22.31 37.42 -2.98
N ASP A 167 22.57 38.30 -1.99
CA ASP A 167 21.77 39.51 -1.73
C ASP A 167 21.68 40.45 -2.95
N ASP A 168 22.76 40.53 -3.74
CA ASP A 168 22.87 41.40 -4.91
C ASP A 168 22.16 40.86 -6.18
N LEU A 169 21.66 39.62 -6.16
CA LEU A 169 20.95 39.03 -7.29
C LEU A 169 19.48 39.52 -7.36
N PRO A 170 18.82 39.42 -8.54
CA PRO A 170 17.41 39.78 -8.67
C PRO A 170 16.52 38.93 -7.73
N GLN A 171 15.95 39.59 -6.72
CA GLN A 171 15.12 38.95 -5.69
C GLN A 171 13.75 38.48 -6.24
N PRO A 172 13.15 37.43 -5.66
CA PRO A 172 13.65 36.62 -4.55
C PRO A 172 14.63 35.51 -5.00
N VAL A 173 15.71 35.28 -4.25
CA VAL A 173 16.64 34.13 -4.40
C VAL A 173 16.87 33.48 -3.03
N SER A 174 16.99 32.15 -2.98
CA SER A 174 16.95 31.44 -1.68
C SER A 174 18.16 31.69 -0.79
N GLN A 175 19.31 32.03 -1.37
CA GLN A 175 20.55 32.37 -0.64
C GLN A 175 20.69 33.87 -0.33
N SER A 176 19.60 34.64 -0.37
CA SER A 176 19.58 36.03 0.09
C SER A 176 19.22 36.08 1.58
N THR A 177 19.87 36.95 2.33
CA THR A 177 19.58 37.18 3.76
C THR A 177 18.15 37.66 4.00
N ASP A 178 17.61 38.49 3.11
CA ASP A 178 16.24 38.99 3.20
C ASP A 178 15.18 37.91 2.85
N PHE A 179 15.58 36.80 2.23
CA PHE A 179 14.65 35.78 1.73
C PHE A 179 13.81 35.12 2.82
N ILE A 180 14.40 34.94 4.01
CA ILE A 180 13.81 34.20 5.12
C ILE A 180 12.54 34.90 5.62
N PHE A 181 12.62 36.21 5.90
CA PHE A 181 11.51 36.98 6.49
C PHE A 181 10.85 37.96 5.52
N ALA A 182 11.55 38.45 4.50
CA ALA A 182 11.07 39.50 3.61
C ALA A 182 11.46 39.25 2.14
N PRO A 183 11.02 38.13 1.53
CA PRO A 183 11.39 37.77 0.16
C PRO A 183 10.89 38.85 -0.80
N GLY A 184 11.72 39.18 -1.77
CA GLY A 184 11.34 40.13 -2.82
C GLY A 184 10.07 39.69 -3.54
N THR A 185 9.18 40.64 -3.83
CA THR A 185 7.89 40.38 -4.50
C THR A 185 7.93 40.63 -6.00
N ALA A 186 9.11 40.90 -6.55
CA ALA A 186 9.28 41.22 -7.97
C ALA A 186 8.99 40.03 -8.89
N ASN A 187 9.17 38.80 -8.39
CA ASN A 187 8.85 37.54 -9.06
C ASN A 187 8.30 36.53 -8.04
N GLU A 188 7.74 35.43 -8.53
CA GLU A 188 7.34 34.29 -7.71
C GLU A 188 8.60 33.55 -7.18
N PRO A 189 8.66 33.21 -5.88
CA PRO A 189 9.76 32.42 -5.33
C PRO A 189 9.82 31.02 -5.96
N ALA A 190 11.02 30.58 -6.30
CA ALA A 190 11.30 29.21 -6.73
C ALA A 190 12.28 28.54 -5.77
N PHE A 191 12.09 27.25 -5.54
CA PHE A 191 12.87 26.45 -4.58
C PHE A 191 13.39 25.17 -5.27
N PRO A 192 14.71 25.02 -5.43
CA PRO A 192 15.74 26.05 -5.34
C PRO A 192 15.55 27.13 -6.42
N SER A 193 16.12 28.32 -6.23
CA SER A 193 16.06 29.35 -7.28
C SER A 193 16.97 28.99 -8.46
N VAL A 194 16.77 29.63 -9.61
CA VAL A 194 17.61 29.38 -10.81
C VAL A 194 19.09 29.65 -10.53
N ALA A 195 19.40 30.67 -9.72
CA ALA A 195 20.78 30.95 -9.32
C ALA A 195 21.36 29.81 -8.48
N ASP A 196 20.55 29.22 -7.61
CA ASP A 196 20.95 28.12 -6.73
C ASP A 196 21.23 26.85 -7.52
N ILE A 197 20.44 26.58 -8.56
CA ILE A 197 20.67 25.45 -9.47
C ILE A 197 22.00 25.63 -10.22
N VAL A 198 22.27 26.82 -10.77
CA VAL A 198 23.51 27.08 -11.52
C VAL A 198 24.74 27.01 -10.63
N HIS A 199 24.68 27.59 -9.43
CA HIS A 199 25.76 27.54 -8.45
C HIS A 199 25.96 26.12 -7.93
N GLY A 200 24.88 25.41 -7.62
CA GLY A 200 24.93 24.03 -7.17
C GLY A 200 25.52 23.09 -8.20
N GLN A 201 25.11 23.19 -9.47
CA GLN A 201 25.66 22.34 -10.54
C GLN A 201 27.14 22.60 -10.82
N TYR A 202 27.66 23.76 -10.41
CA TYR A 202 29.10 24.00 -10.42
C TYR A 202 29.83 23.28 -9.28
N LEU A 203 29.19 23.20 -8.10
CA LEU A 203 29.71 22.52 -6.90
C LEU A 203 29.51 21.00 -6.92
N TYR A 204 28.40 20.52 -7.49
CA TYR A 204 27.94 19.12 -7.53
C TYR A 204 27.30 18.84 -8.90
N ARG A 205 28.07 18.30 -9.84
CA ARG A 205 27.63 18.11 -11.23
C ARG A 205 26.76 16.86 -11.35
N PRO A 206 25.62 16.94 -12.08
CA PRO A 206 24.81 15.77 -12.41
C PRO A 206 25.45 14.98 -13.57
N ASP A 207 26.65 14.43 -13.34
CA ASP A 207 27.49 13.76 -14.34
C ASP A 207 27.44 12.22 -14.21
N SER A 208 26.39 11.65 -13.61
CA SER A 208 26.12 10.20 -13.70
C SER A 208 25.68 9.84 -15.12
N ILE A 209 26.67 9.55 -15.97
CA ILE A 209 26.49 9.28 -17.41
C ILE A 209 26.50 7.79 -17.75
N ASP A 210 26.59 6.92 -16.75
CA ASP A 210 26.64 5.48 -16.98
C ASP A 210 25.30 4.95 -17.52
N ILE A 211 25.41 4.07 -18.51
CA ILE A 211 24.25 3.49 -19.21
C ILE A 211 24.62 2.06 -19.57
N ASP A 212 23.88 1.12 -18.98
CA ASP A 212 24.00 -0.29 -19.32
C ASP A 212 22.99 -0.68 -20.40
N LEU A 213 23.46 -1.33 -21.47
CA LEU A 213 22.62 -1.77 -22.58
C LEU A 213 22.57 -3.30 -22.69
N TYR A 214 21.37 -3.86 -22.58
CA TYR A 214 21.10 -5.29 -22.66
C TYR A 214 20.28 -5.63 -23.90
N ARG A 215 20.73 -6.58 -24.72
CA ARG A 215 20.03 -6.99 -25.95
C ARG A 215 19.53 -8.42 -25.87
N PHE A 216 18.28 -8.65 -26.30
CA PHE A 216 17.65 -9.97 -26.35
C PHE A 216 16.75 -10.14 -27.59
N THR A 217 16.26 -11.35 -27.83
CA THR A 217 15.35 -11.67 -28.95
C THR A 217 14.20 -12.53 -28.45
N LEU A 218 12.99 -12.23 -28.93
CA LEU A 218 11.76 -12.93 -28.62
C LEU A 218 11.25 -13.66 -29.87
N ASP A 219 10.93 -14.95 -29.74
CA ASP A 219 10.46 -15.78 -30.84
C ASP A 219 8.93 -15.76 -31.01
N ALA A 220 8.21 -15.19 -30.04
CA ALA A 220 6.76 -15.12 -30.01
C ALA A 220 6.26 -13.76 -29.48
N PRO A 221 5.02 -13.35 -29.79
CA PRO A 221 4.39 -12.22 -29.13
C PRO A 221 3.98 -12.57 -27.69
N GLY A 222 4.04 -11.61 -26.78
CA GLY A 222 3.75 -11.84 -25.36
C GLY A 222 3.78 -10.57 -24.52
N GLN A 223 3.65 -10.72 -23.22
CA GLN A 223 3.86 -9.67 -22.24
C GLN A 223 5.32 -9.67 -21.80
N LEU A 224 5.97 -8.51 -21.83
CA LEU A 224 7.33 -8.29 -21.36
C LEU A 224 7.30 -7.34 -20.16
N ALA A 225 7.86 -7.77 -19.03
CA ALA A 225 8.16 -6.93 -17.90
C ALA A 225 9.68 -6.75 -17.77
N VAL A 226 10.11 -5.50 -17.62
CA VAL A 226 11.50 -5.08 -17.43
C VAL A 226 11.55 -4.27 -16.14
N GLU A 227 12.24 -4.77 -15.14
CA GLU A 227 12.24 -4.22 -13.78
C GLU A 227 13.67 -4.08 -13.27
N THR A 228 13.95 -2.93 -12.65
CA THR A 228 15.17 -2.72 -11.87
C THR A 228 14.86 -2.88 -10.38
N ILE A 229 15.84 -3.42 -9.65
CA ILE A 229 15.79 -3.56 -8.20
C ILE A 229 17.06 -2.92 -7.67
N ALA A 230 16.94 -1.73 -7.09
CA ALA A 230 18.03 -0.95 -6.51
C ALA A 230 17.73 -0.63 -5.05
N GLU A 231 16.63 0.09 -4.78
CA GLU A 231 16.22 0.45 -3.43
C GLU A 231 15.75 -0.78 -2.64
N ARG A 232 15.14 -1.75 -3.31
CA ARG A 232 14.64 -3.01 -2.70
C ARG A 232 15.68 -4.13 -2.60
N LEU A 233 16.95 -3.85 -2.85
CA LEU A 233 18.04 -4.82 -2.65
C LEU A 233 18.19 -5.17 -1.15
N GLY A 234 18.79 -6.32 -0.86
CA GLY A 234 19.08 -6.73 0.53
C GLY A 234 19.98 -5.72 1.25
N ASP A 235 20.90 -5.10 0.52
CA ASP A 235 21.61 -3.87 0.88
C ASP A 235 21.10 -2.76 -0.05
N PRO A 236 20.17 -1.88 0.40
CA PRO A 236 19.55 -0.86 -0.45
C PRO A 236 20.57 0.05 -1.14
N SER A 237 20.35 0.29 -2.43
CA SER A 237 21.15 1.20 -3.25
C SER A 237 20.54 2.61 -3.28
N LEU A 238 21.38 3.64 -3.42
CA LEU A 238 20.95 5.03 -3.64
C LEU A 238 20.59 5.33 -5.10
N LEU A 239 20.64 4.33 -5.98
CA LEU A 239 20.33 4.50 -7.39
C LEU A 239 18.82 4.63 -7.59
N ASP A 240 18.40 5.84 -7.96
CA ASP A 240 17.12 6.08 -8.61
C ASP A 240 17.24 5.75 -10.11
N THR A 241 16.52 4.72 -10.53
CA THR A 241 16.72 4.05 -11.82
C THR A 241 15.89 4.69 -12.93
N ASN A 242 16.35 4.55 -14.17
CA ASN A 242 15.57 4.81 -15.37
C ASN A 242 15.76 3.68 -16.37
N ILE A 243 14.64 3.16 -16.89
CA ILE A 243 14.63 2.11 -17.91
C ILE A 243 14.10 2.67 -19.22
N LYS A 244 14.78 2.35 -20.32
CA LYS A 244 14.32 2.57 -21.70
C LYS A 244 14.27 1.26 -22.47
N LEU A 245 13.11 0.95 -23.06
CA LEU A 245 12.92 -0.21 -23.91
C LEU A 245 12.93 0.22 -25.38
N TYR A 246 13.79 -0.42 -26.17
CA TYR A 246 13.91 -0.21 -27.60
C TYR A 246 13.60 -1.49 -28.38
N ARG A 247 13.15 -1.32 -29.62
CA ARG A 247 12.95 -2.40 -30.60
C ARG A 247 13.78 -2.16 -31.84
N ALA A 248 14.43 -3.21 -32.33
CA ALA A 248 15.09 -3.18 -33.62
C ALA A 248 14.06 -3.03 -34.75
N ASP A 249 14.27 -2.05 -35.61
CA ASP A 249 13.52 -1.90 -36.85
C ASP A 249 14.07 -2.82 -37.95
N GLY A 250 13.40 -2.84 -39.12
CA GLY A 250 13.82 -3.64 -40.27
C GLY A 250 15.15 -3.20 -40.92
N THR A 251 15.75 -2.10 -40.45
CA THR A 251 17.04 -1.57 -40.92
C THR A 251 18.19 -1.86 -39.95
N GLY A 252 17.89 -2.41 -38.76
CA GLY A 252 18.85 -2.67 -37.70
C GLY A 252 19.06 -1.51 -36.73
N SER A 253 18.28 -0.43 -36.85
CA SER A 253 18.27 0.70 -35.91
C SER A 253 17.31 0.41 -34.75
N PHE A 254 17.54 1.01 -33.59
CA PHE A 254 16.68 0.84 -32.42
C PHE A 254 15.73 2.03 -32.28
N VAL A 255 14.44 1.74 -32.16
CA VAL A 255 13.38 2.73 -31.92
C VAL A 255 12.86 2.54 -30.50
N GLU A 256 12.75 3.62 -29.75
CA GLU A 256 12.19 3.62 -28.40
C GLU A 256 10.71 3.20 -28.43
N LEU A 257 10.34 2.30 -27.53
CA LEU A 257 8.96 1.83 -27.36
C LEU A 257 8.33 2.34 -26.07
N ALA A 258 9.10 2.36 -24.99
CA ALA A 258 8.64 2.75 -23.67
C ALA A 258 9.84 3.21 -22.83
N GLN A 259 9.55 4.05 -21.84
CA GLN A 259 10.51 4.54 -20.86
C GLN A 259 9.77 4.73 -19.53
N ASN A 260 10.43 4.45 -18.41
CA ASN A 260 9.93 4.72 -17.07
C ASN A 260 11.11 4.89 -16.09
N ASP A 261 11.03 5.86 -15.18
CA ASP A 261 11.96 6.06 -14.05
C ASP A 261 11.39 5.51 -12.74
N ASP A 262 10.11 5.73 -12.45
CA ASP A 262 9.57 5.39 -11.12
C ASP A 262 8.40 4.38 -11.21
N TYR A 263 8.40 3.36 -10.34
CA TYR A 263 7.24 2.48 -10.14
C TYR A 263 7.14 1.98 -8.69
N PHE A 264 8.20 1.37 -8.17
CA PHE A 264 8.30 0.96 -6.77
C PHE A 264 9.22 1.93 -6.04
N SER A 265 8.70 3.12 -5.71
CA SER A 265 9.55 4.25 -5.32
C SER A 265 10.57 4.52 -6.46
N ASN A 266 11.87 4.45 -6.19
CA ASN A 266 12.96 4.76 -7.12
C ASN A 266 13.34 3.59 -8.05
N ASP A 267 12.67 2.44 -7.90
CA ASP A 267 12.83 1.27 -8.76
C ASP A 267 11.87 1.36 -9.97
N SER A 268 12.44 1.37 -11.18
CA SER A 268 11.70 1.45 -12.44
C SER A 268 11.07 0.12 -12.86
N LEU A 269 9.94 0.22 -13.55
CA LEU A 269 9.31 -0.90 -14.25
C LEU A 269 8.72 -0.48 -15.59
N ILE A 270 8.93 -1.29 -16.63
CA ILE A 270 8.15 -1.26 -17.88
C ILE A 270 7.41 -2.60 -18.02
N ASN A 271 6.09 -2.56 -18.20
CA ASN A 271 5.27 -3.75 -18.45
C ASN A 271 4.41 -3.57 -19.70
N VAL A 272 4.83 -4.14 -20.84
CA VAL A 272 4.20 -3.90 -22.15
C VAL A 272 4.03 -5.16 -22.98
N ARG A 273 3.01 -5.17 -23.83
CA ARG A 273 2.81 -6.24 -24.82
C ARG A 273 3.72 -6.01 -26.02
N VAL A 274 4.49 -7.03 -26.38
CA VAL A 274 5.50 -7.00 -27.44
C VAL A 274 5.26 -8.11 -28.47
N ASN A 275 5.81 -7.91 -29.68
CA ASN A 275 5.80 -8.91 -30.74
C ASN A 275 7.12 -9.69 -30.74
N ALA A 276 7.19 -10.76 -31.54
CA ALA A 276 8.47 -11.37 -31.85
C ALA A 276 9.42 -10.34 -32.50
N GLY A 277 10.71 -10.40 -32.14
CA GLY A 277 11.72 -9.46 -32.62
C GLY A 277 12.91 -9.30 -31.68
N THR A 278 13.85 -8.45 -32.07
CA THR A 278 15.03 -8.09 -31.27
C THR A 278 14.77 -6.80 -30.51
N TYR A 279 15.10 -6.81 -29.22
CA TYR A 279 14.87 -5.72 -28.28
C TYR A 279 16.16 -5.36 -27.56
N MET A 280 16.21 -4.14 -27.05
CA MET A 280 17.29 -3.66 -26.20
C MET A 280 16.71 -2.87 -25.04
N VAL A 281 17.27 -3.07 -23.85
CA VAL A 281 16.93 -2.34 -22.63
C VAL A 281 18.14 -1.51 -22.26
N GLY A 282 17.92 -0.22 -22.03
CA GLY A 282 18.89 0.67 -21.41
C GLY A 282 18.50 0.92 -19.95
N VAL A 283 19.44 0.74 -19.05
CA VAL A 283 19.32 1.12 -17.63
C VAL A 283 20.28 2.28 -17.37
N SER A 284 19.78 3.34 -16.78
CA SER A 284 20.55 4.54 -16.42
C SER A 284 20.03 5.12 -15.10
N ALA A 285 20.69 6.16 -14.61
CA ALA A 285 20.22 6.94 -13.47
C ALA A 285 19.13 7.96 -13.87
N LYS A 286 18.30 8.35 -12.90
CA LYS A 286 17.34 9.45 -13.05
C LYS A 286 18.02 10.72 -13.54
N GLY A 287 17.36 11.38 -14.49
CA GLY A 287 17.88 12.54 -15.21
C GLY A 287 18.72 12.19 -16.45
N ASN A 288 19.40 11.04 -16.49
CA ASN A 288 20.09 10.55 -17.68
C ASN A 288 19.15 9.75 -18.59
N ASN A 289 18.18 10.45 -19.18
CA ASN A 289 16.99 9.83 -19.75
C ASN A 289 16.72 10.22 -21.23
N THR A 290 17.61 11.03 -21.83
CA THR A 290 17.52 11.54 -23.23
C THR A 290 18.60 10.99 -24.17
N TYR A 291 19.39 10.00 -23.73
CA TYR A 291 20.52 9.46 -24.48
C TYR A 291 20.10 8.68 -25.74
N ASP A 292 21.02 8.58 -26.70
CA ASP A 292 20.91 7.75 -27.90
C ASP A 292 21.80 6.51 -27.74
N PRO A 293 21.23 5.29 -27.70
CA PRO A 293 22.00 4.08 -27.46
C PRO A 293 22.91 3.68 -28.64
N SER A 294 22.81 4.34 -29.79
CA SER A 294 23.68 4.11 -30.95
C SER A 294 24.94 4.99 -30.94
N ILE A 295 24.99 6.01 -30.09
CA ILE A 295 26.09 6.99 -30.02
C ILE A 295 26.79 6.86 -28.66
N PRO A 296 28.06 6.40 -28.62
CA PRO A 296 28.83 6.33 -27.38
C PRO A 296 28.95 7.70 -26.69
N GLY A 297 28.70 7.75 -25.38
CA GLY A 297 28.83 8.97 -24.58
C GLY A 297 27.73 10.01 -24.81
N SER A 298 26.54 9.58 -25.27
CA SER A 298 25.37 10.45 -25.46
C SER A 298 24.57 10.74 -24.18
N GLY A 299 24.90 10.07 -23.07
CA GLY A 299 24.29 10.27 -21.75
C GLY A 299 24.72 11.57 -21.08
N PHE A 300 23.80 12.18 -20.34
CA PHE A 300 24.03 13.39 -19.56
C PHE A 300 22.92 13.61 -18.51
N GLY A 301 23.24 14.27 -17.40
CA GLY A 301 22.26 14.79 -16.46
C GLY A 301 21.79 13.80 -15.40
N GLY A 302 22.50 12.68 -15.20
CA GLY A 302 22.18 11.72 -14.15
C GLY A 302 22.46 12.27 -12.75
N ARG A 303 21.56 12.00 -11.80
CA ARG A 303 21.56 12.58 -10.45
C ARG A 303 21.73 11.56 -9.32
N SER A 304 21.68 10.29 -9.65
CA SER A 304 21.84 9.16 -8.74
C SER A 304 22.86 8.17 -9.30
N GLU A 305 23.40 7.32 -8.44
CA GLU A 305 24.27 6.21 -8.83
C GLU A 305 24.18 5.09 -7.79
N GLY A 306 24.59 3.89 -8.18
CA GLY A 306 24.61 2.74 -7.28
C GLY A 306 24.46 1.41 -8.01
N THR A 307 24.37 0.34 -7.25
CA THR A 307 24.15 -1.02 -7.78
C THR A 307 22.68 -1.27 -8.05
N TYR A 308 22.39 -2.15 -9.01
CA TYR A 308 21.04 -2.64 -9.28
C TYR A 308 21.07 -4.09 -9.77
N GLU A 309 19.95 -4.77 -9.65
CA GLU A 309 19.63 -6.00 -10.38
C GLU A 309 18.61 -5.72 -11.49
N LEU A 310 18.77 -6.34 -12.66
CA LEU A 310 17.81 -6.25 -13.77
C LEU A 310 17.06 -7.57 -13.91
N ARG A 311 15.73 -7.49 -13.83
CA ARG A 311 14.84 -8.62 -14.11
C ARG A 311 14.14 -8.43 -15.44
N LEU A 312 14.21 -9.46 -16.28
CA LEU A 312 13.46 -9.57 -17.54
C LEU A 312 12.51 -10.75 -17.45
N ASP A 313 11.21 -10.48 -17.45
CA ASP A 313 10.16 -11.49 -17.44
C ASP A 313 9.40 -11.45 -18.77
N PHE A 314 9.26 -12.60 -19.43
CA PHE A 314 8.52 -12.70 -20.67
C PHE A 314 7.52 -13.84 -20.62
N ARG A 315 6.25 -13.48 -20.80
CA ARG A 315 5.13 -14.42 -20.84
C ARG A 315 4.55 -14.45 -22.25
N PRO A 316 4.71 -15.55 -23.01
CA PRO A 316 4.15 -15.65 -24.34
C PRO A 316 2.62 -15.55 -24.30
N SER A 317 2.02 -15.02 -25.35
CA SER A 317 0.56 -14.93 -25.43
C SER A 317 -0.07 -16.33 -25.39
N VAL A 318 -1.14 -16.49 -24.60
CA VAL A 318 -1.84 -17.76 -24.45
C VAL A 318 -2.35 -18.25 -25.81
N THR A 319 -2.05 -19.51 -26.14
CA THR A 319 -2.58 -20.19 -27.33
C THR A 319 -3.61 -21.28 -26.98
N THR A 320 -3.77 -21.59 -25.69
CA THR A 320 -4.68 -22.63 -25.18
C THR A 320 -5.40 -22.13 -23.92
N SER A 321 -6.72 -22.20 -23.89
CA SER A 321 -7.54 -21.84 -22.73
C SER A 321 -8.41 -23.01 -22.29
N ILE A 322 -8.87 -22.98 -21.05
CA ILE A 322 -10.00 -23.83 -20.63
C ILE A 322 -11.21 -23.35 -21.42
N LEU A 323 -11.89 -24.26 -22.11
CA LEU A 323 -13.10 -23.97 -22.87
C LEU A 323 -14.28 -24.62 -22.17
N ASP A 324 -15.42 -23.93 -22.17
CA ASP A 324 -16.69 -24.54 -21.83
C ASP A 324 -17.14 -25.51 -22.95
N THR A 325 -18.30 -26.16 -22.74
CA THR A 325 -18.87 -27.08 -23.73
C THR A 325 -19.33 -26.41 -25.03
N THR A 326 -19.43 -25.08 -25.05
CA THR A 326 -19.81 -24.28 -26.23
C THR A 326 -18.59 -23.74 -26.99
N GLY A 327 -17.37 -23.96 -26.47
CA GLY A 327 -16.12 -23.50 -27.05
C GLY A 327 -15.73 -22.08 -26.65
N VAL A 328 -16.40 -21.49 -25.66
CA VAL A 328 -16.08 -20.19 -25.07
C VAL A 328 -14.99 -20.37 -24.02
N ALA A 329 -13.95 -19.54 -24.07
CA ALA A 329 -12.89 -19.58 -23.07
C ALA A 329 -13.40 -19.16 -21.69
N LEU A 330 -12.89 -19.80 -20.64
CA LEU A 330 -13.16 -19.40 -19.26
C LEU A 330 -12.75 -17.94 -19.06
N ASP A 331 -13.71 -17.12 -18.67
CA ASP A 331 -13.50 -15.76 -18.18
C ASP A 331 -13.27 -15.85 -16.66
N GLY A 332 -12.01 -15.73 -16.27
CA GLY A 332 -11.60 -15.99 -14.90
C GLY A 332 -11.72 -14.78 -13.99
N ASP A 333 -11.37 -13.62 -14.51
CA ASP A 333 -11.47 -12.34 -13.82
C ASP A 333 -12.87 -11.72 -13.90
N ALA A 334 -13.82 -12.41 -14.55
CA ALA A 334 -15.20 -12.01 -14.76
C ALA A 334 -15.31 -10.65 -15.47
N ASP A 335 -14.42 -10.38 -16.44
CA ASP A 335 -14.32 -9.10 -17.15
C ASP A 335 -15.33 -8.93 -18.30
N GLY A 336 -16.09 -9.98 -18.57
CA GLY A 336 -17.02 -10.06 -19.68
C GLY A 336 -16.34 -10.39 -21.02
N ARG A 337 -15.03 -10.65 -21.02
CA ARG A 337 -14.21 -11.03 -22.18
C ARG A 337 -13.66 -12.44 -21.94
N PRO A 338 -14.20 -13.46 -22.63
CA PRO A 338 -13.71 -14.83 -22.55
C PRO A 338 -12.18 -14.96 -22.69
N GLY A 339 -11.56 -15.70 -21.77
CA GLY A 339 -10.12 -15.93 -21.73
C GLY A 339 -9.41 -14.98 -20.77
N GLY A 340 -8.26 -14.47 -21.18
CA GLY A 340 -7.41 -13.64 -20.32
C GLY A 340 -6.48 -14.46 -19.43
N PHE A 341 -5.85 -13.76 -18.49
CA PHE A 341 -4.96 -14.33 -17.49
C PHE A 341 -5.58 -14.04 -16.12
N PHE A 342 -5.99 -15.08 -15.43
CA PHE A 342 -6.44 -14.97 -14.06
C PHE A 342 -6.04 -16.23 -13.29
N ASP A 343 -5.42 -16.01 -12.13
CA ASP A 343 -4.98 -17.07 -11.25
C ASP A 343 -6.06 -17.34 -10.19
N PHE A 344 -6.42 -18.60 -10.02
CA PHE A 344 -7.43 -19.05 -9.06
C PHE A 344 -6.87 -20.11 -8.13
N TRP A 345 -7.30 -20.06 -6.88
CA TRP A 345 -6.95 -21.07 -5.88
C TRP A 345 -8.21 -21.72 -5.34
N PHE A 346 -8.23 -23.05 -5.43
CA PHE A 346 -9.26 -23.86 -4.81
C PHE A 346 -8.62 -25.05 -4.12
N VAL A 347 -9.30 -25.53 -3.09
CA VAL A 347 -8.90 -26.76 -2.41
C VAL A 347 -9.70 -27.90 -3.04
N PRO A 348 -9.04 -28.94 -3.60
CA PRO A 348 -9.75 -30.10 -4.09
C PRO A 348 -10.57 -30.75 -2.96
N SER A 349 -11.84 -31.03 -3.20
CA SER A 349 -12.68 -31.73 -2.23
C SER A 349 -12.21 -33.19 -2.08
N ASP A 350 -11.68 -33.55 -0.91
CA ASP A 350 -11.42 -34.93 -0.53
C ASP A 350 -12.51 -35.38 0.45
N ALA A 351 -13.18 -36.49 0.14
CA ALA A 351 -14.26 -37.02 0.96
C ALA A 351 -13.80 -37.42 2.38
N ASN A 352 -12.49 -37.58 2.61
CA ASN A 352 -11.93 -37.91 3.91
C ASN A 352 -11.69 -36.68 4.80
N ASN A 353 -11.62 -35.48 4.23
CA ASN A 353 -11.34 -34.22 4.96
C ASN A 353 -12.44 -33.16 4.75
N THR A 354 -13.57 -33.54 4.15
CA THR A 354 -14.71 -32.64 3.93
C THR A 354 -15.86 -33.01 4.84
N LEU A 355 -16.25 -32.08 5.72
CA LEU A 355 -17.41 -32.19 6.61
C LEU A 355 -18.61 -31.49 5.99
N TYR A 356 -19.62 -32.26 5.57
CA TYR A 356 -20.84 -31.73 4.97
C TYR A 356 -21.85 -31.29 6.03
N VAL A 357 -22.47 -30.12 5.81
CA VAL A 357 -23.54 -29.57 6.65
C VAL A 357 -24.79 -29.35 5.80
N ASP A 358 -25.81 -30.17 6.03
CA ASP A 358 -27.10 -30.12 5.36
C ASP A 358 -28.24 -30.09 6.39
N LYS A 359 -29.00 -28.99 6.42
CA LYS A 359 -30.10 -28.78 7.35
C LYS A 359 -31.20 -29.85 7.23
N VAL A 360 -31.44 -30.37 6.03
CA VAL A 360 -32.44 -31.43 5.78
C VAL A 360 -31.85 -32.83 5.85
N GLY A 361 -30.53 -32.94 5.96
CA GLY A 361 -29.80 -34.21 5.89
C GLY A 361 -30.34 -35.25 6.86
N ILE A 362 -30.66 -36.45 6.37
CA ILE A 362 -31.21 -37.53 7.20
C ILE A 362 -30.06 -38.20 7.95
N SER A 363 -30.19 -38.35 9.28
CA SER A 363 -29.21 -39.13 10.04
C SER A 363 -29.30 -40.60 9.61
N THR A 364 -28.22 -41.11 9.03
CA THR A 364 -28.11 -42.50 8.59
C THR A 364 -26.98 -43.23 9.35
N ALA A 365 -26.90 -44.55 9.20
CA ALA A 365 -25.81 -45.33 9.78
C ALA A 365 -24.51 -45.07 9.01
N GLY A 366 -23.47 -44.58 9.70
CA GLY A 366 -22.17 -44.27 9.09
C GLY A 366 -21.43 -43.16 9.83
N GLN A 367 -20.30 -42.73 9.28
CA GLN A 367 -19.54 -41.59 9.81
C GLN A 367 -20.32 -40.29 9.59
N LEU A 368 -20.50 -39.50 10.66
CA LEU A 368 -21.12 -38.18 10.62
C LEU A 368 -20.20 -37.18 9.88
N GLY A 369 -20.80 -36.24 9.15
CA GLY A 369 -20.10 -35.26 8.33
C GLY A 369 -19.83 -35.71 6.89
N THR A 370 -20.34 -36.87 6.47
CA THR A 370 -20.23 -37.33 5.07
C THR A 370 -21.46 -36.89 4.25
N VAL A 371 -21.38 -36.93 2.93
CA VAL A 371 -22.53 -36.63 2.04
C VAL A 371 -23.78 -37.46 2.39
N GLY A 372 -23.60 -38.72 2.80
CA GLY A 372 -24.70 -39.62 3.16
C GLY A 372 -25.20 -39.48 4.61
N ASN A 373 -24.43 -38.84 5.49
CA ASN A 373 -24.75 -38.60 6.90
C ASN A 373 -24.16 -37.25 7.33
N PRO A 374 -24.69 -36.12 6.83
CA PRO A 374 -24.11 -34.80 7.08
C PRO A 374 -24.46 -34.28 8.49
N TYR A 375 -23.73 -33.27 8.96
CA TYR A 375 -24.14 -32.47 10.11
C TYR A 375 -25.40 -31.66 9.75
N ARG A 376 -26.26 -31.40 10.74
CA ARG A 376 -27.44 -30.54 10.54
C ARG A 376 -27.24 -29.11 11.03
N GLU A 377 -26.22 -28.89 11.85
CA GLU A 377 -25.91 -27.61 12.47
C GLU A 377 -24.44 -27.27 12.22
N ILE A 378 -24.17 -26.00 11.92
CA ILE A 378 -22.83 -25.55 11.53
C ILE A 378 -21.86 -25.61 12.72
N ASP A 379 -22.30 -25.24 13.91
CA ASP A 379 -21.49 -25.27 15.14
C ASP A 379 -20.99 -26.69 15.48
N GLN A 380 -21.80 -27.72 15.23
CA GLN A 380 -21.39 -29.12 15.39
C GLN A 380 -20.27 -29.51 14.42
N ALA A 381 -20.34 -29.05 13.18
CA ALA A 381 -19.29 -29.29 12.19
C ALA A 381 -18.00 -28.53 12.53
N ILE A 382 -18.13 -27.27 12.98
CA ILE A 382 -17.00 -26.45 13.46
C ILE A 382 -16.31 -27.13 14.65
N ALA A 383 -17.08 -27.65 15.61
CA ALA A 383 -16.55 -28.34 16.78
C ALA A 383 -15.83 -29.66 16.44
N ALA A 384 -16.18 -30.28 15.31
CA ALA A 384 -15.57 -31.53 14.85
C ALA A 384 -14.34 -31.31 13.95
N ALA A 385 -14.26 -30.17 13.26
CA ALA A 385 -13.21 -29.88 12.29
C ALA A 385 -11.81 -29.82 12.93
N GLN A 386 -10.82 -30.33 12.19
CA GLN A 386 -9.40 -30.26 12.52
C GLN A 386 -8.64 -29.43 11.47
N PRO A 387 -7.44 -28.90 11.79
CA PRO A 387 -6.63 -28.19 10.79
C PRO A 387 -6.41 -29.01 9.53
N GLY A 388 -6.73 -28.43 8.37
CA GLY A 388 -6.71 -29.09 7.06
C GLY A 388 -8.08 -29.54 6.54
N ASP A 389 -9.10 -29.61 7.40
CA ASP A 389 -10.47 -29.98 7.01
C ASP A 389 -11.18 -28.84 6.26
N THR A 390 -12.18 -29.23 5.46
CA THR A 390 -13.10 -28.32 4.77
C THR A 390 -14.52 -28.55 5.28
N ILE A 391 -15.14 -27.53 5.84
CA ILE A 391 -16.58 -27.55 6.18
C ILE A 391 -17.34 -27.08 4.95
N ARG A 392 -18.24 -27.90 4.42
CA ARG A 392 -19.03 -27.58 3.22
C ARG A 392 -20.51 -27.49 3.57
N ILE A 393 -21.03 -26.27 3.56
CA ILE A 393 -22.44 -25.95 3.82
C ILE A 393 -23.19 -25.97 2.50
N VAL A 394 -24.22 -26.81 2.42
CA VAL A 394 -24.96 -27.02 1.16
C VAL A 394 -26.30 -26.28 1.18
N GLY A 395 -26.74 -25.82 0.00
CA GLY A 395 -28.14 -25.43 -0.20
C GLY A 395 -29.07 -26.63 -0.02
N ASN A 396 -30.24 -26.39 0.55
CA ASN A 396 -31.27 -27.41 0.72
C ASN A 396 -32.58 -26.92 0.10
N GLY A 397 -33.34 -27.83 -0.50
CA GLY A 397 -34.61 -27.52 -1.14
C GLY A 397 -35.82 -27.49 -0.20
N GLY A 398 -35.63 -27.21 1.09
CA GLY A 398 -36.78 -26.94 1.95
C GLY A 398 -37.78 -28.07 2.10
N VAL A 399 -39.07 -27.70 2.04
CA VAL A 399 -40.21 -28.60 2.25
C VAL A 399 -40.56 -29.35 0.96
N ASP A 400 -40.42 -28.71 -0.19
CA ASP A 400 -40.77 -29.29 -1.50
C ASP A 400 -39.61 -30.04 -2.18
N GLY A 401 -38.39 -29.90 -1.66
CA GLY A 401 -37.17 -30.54 -2.17
C GLY A 401 -36.52 -29.81 -3.34
N LEU A 402 -36.94 -28.57 -3.66
CA LEU A 402 -36.45 -27.77 -4.77
C LEU A 402 -35.58 -26.60 -4.26
N VAL A 403 -34.35 -26.48 -4.74
CA VAL A 403 -33.43 -25.43 -4.27
C VAL A 403 -33.84 -24.06 -4.83
N GLU A 404 -34.53 -24.05 -5.98
CA GLU A 404 -34.99 -22.84 -6.65
C GLU A 404 -36.14 -22.09 -5.96
N THR A 405 -36.81 -22.72 -4.99
CA THR A 405 -37.89 -22.11 -4.19
C THR A 405 -37.33 -21.58 -2.86
N ALA A 406 -36.53 -20.51 -2.93
CA ALA A 406 -35.78 -20.02 -1.77
C ALA A 406 -36.64 -19.67 -0.53
N GLU A 407 -37.94 -19.41 -0.66
CA GLU A 407 -38.85 -19.07 0.45
C GLU A 407 -39.06 -20.23 1.44
N ASP A 408 -39.13 -21.49 0.97
CA ASP A 408 -39.37 -22.66 1.82
C ASP A 408 -38.09 -23.45 2.15
N ASN A 409 -36.94 -23.05 1.61
CA ASN A 409 -35.63 -23.58 1.95
C ASN A 409 -35.31 -23.36 3.44
N PHE A 410 -34.78 -24.36 4.15
CA PHE A 410 -34.43 -24.21 5.56
C PHE A 410 -33.16 -23.37 5.72
N SER A 411 -33.24 -22.34 6.57
CA SER A 411 -32.09 -21.49 6.91
C SER A 411 -31.17 -22.11 7.98
N TYR A 412 -29.88 -21.82 7.89
CA TYR A 412 -28.91 -21.95 8.99
C TYR A 412 -28.93 -20.67 9.83
N GLN A 413 -29.07 -20.78 11.15
CA GLN A 413 -29.36 -19.67 12.04
C GLN A 413 -28.27 -19.48 13.09
N ILE A 414 -27.54 -18.35 13.00
CA ILE A 414 -26.38 -18.06 13.83
C ILE A 414 -26.58 -16.79 14.63
N GLY A 415 -26.27 -16.84 15.92
CA GLY A 415 -26.29 -15.69 16.81
C GLY A 415 -27.32 -15.84 17.92
N PHE A 416 -28.11 -14.79 18.14
CA PHE A 416 -29.06 -14.76 19.24
C PHE A 416 -30.47 -14.42 18.78
N SER A 417 -31.45 -15.13 19.33
CA SER A 417 -32.86 -14.75 19.25
C SER A 417 -33.14 -13.43 19.98
N ASN A 418 -34.33 -12.87 19.77
CA ASN A 418 -34.78 -11.65 20.46
C ASN A 418 -34.79 -11.77 22.00
N ASN A 419 -34.89 -13.00 22.52
CA ASN A 419 -34.85 -13.28 23.95
C ASN A 419 -33.42 -13.54 24.49
N GLY A 420 -32.39 -13.34 23.66
CA GLY A 420 -30.98 -13.54 24.03
C GLY A 420 -30.56 -15.01 24.11
N LEU A 421 -31.39 -15.95 23.65
CA LEU A 421 -31.01 -17.37 23.57
C LEU A 421 -30.20 -17.63 22.29
N PRO A 422 -29.18 -18.49 22.33
CA PRO A 422 -28.41 -18.86 21.15
C PRO A 422 -29.30 -19.52 20.10
N LEU A 423 -29.01 -19.24 18.82
CA LEU A 423 -29.69 -19.85 17.68
C LEU A 423 -29.14 -21.27 17.41
N PRO A 424 -29.89 -22.12 16.68
CA PRO A 424 -29.58 -23.54 16.51
C PRO A 424 -28.22 -23.86 15.88
N ASP A 425 -27.64 -22.98 15.07
CA ASP A 425 -26.34 -23.21 14.41
C ASP A 425 -25.18 -22.49 15.11
N GLY A 426 -25.39 -22.11 16.37
CA GLY A 426 -24.40 -21.50 17.26
C GLY A 426 -24.64 -20.01 17.54
N SER A 427 -24.00 -19.50 18.61
CA SER A 427 -24.04 -18.07 18.97
C SER A 427 -23.05 -17.21 18.16
N SER A 428 -22.10 -17.83 17.48
CA SER A 428 -21.08 -17.16 16.65
C SER A 428 -20.57 -18.12 15.58
N LEU A 429 -20.15 -17.58 14.43
CA LEU A 429 -19.49 -18.34 13.38
C LEU A 429 -18.03 -17.86 13.26
N ASN A 430 -17.11 -18.52 13.95
CA ASN A 430 -15.68 -18.26 13.79
C ASN A 430 -15.02 -19.52 13.25
N LEU A 431 -14.29 -19.41 12.15
CA LEU A 431 -13.58 -20.55 11.57
C LEU A 431 -12.39 -20.94 12.45
N PRO A 432 -12.13 -22.24 12.70
CA PRO A 432 -10.93 -22.67 13.41
C PRO A 432 -9.64 -22.51 12.59
N GLN A 433 -8.49 -22.56 13.27
CA GLN A 433 -7.17 -22.52 12.64
C GLN A 433 -7.02 -23.61 11.55
N GLY A 434 -6.55 -23.23 10.37
CA GLY A 434 -6.30 -24.14 9.26
C GLY A 434 -7.54 -24.80 8.65
N VAL A 435 -8.75 -24.40 9.06
CA VAL A 435 -10.01 -24.93 8.52
C VAL A 435 -10.53 -24.03 7.41
N ARG A 436 -11.02 -24.63 6.33
CA ARG A 436 -11.72 -23.90 5.28
C ARG A 436 -13.22 -24.09 5.39
N MET A 437 -13.99 -23.06 5.05
CA MET A 437 -15.44 -23.17 4.90
C MET A 437 -15.83 -22.85 3.47
N ILE A 438 -16.64 -23.71 2.88
CA ILE A 438 -17.28 -23.53 1.58
C ILE A 438 -18.79 -23.42 1.80
N ILE A 439 -19.42 -22.38 1.28
CA ILE A 439 -20.86 -22.19 1.28
C ILE A 439 -21.34 -22.27 -0.16
N ASP A 440 -22.07 -23.33 -0.49
CA ASP A 440 -22.54 -23.58 -1.85
C ASP A 440 -23.82 -22.81 -2.18
N SER A 441 -24.04 -22.56 -3.48
CA SER A 441 -25.25 -21.96 -4.04
C SER A 441 -26.55 -22.52 -3.43
N GLY A 442 -27.49 -21.64 -3.11
CA GLY A 442 -28.79 -22.00 -2.52
C GLY A 442 -28.77 -22.16 -1.00
N ALA A 443 -27.61 -22.08 -0.35
CA ALA A 443 -27.54 -22.00 1.11
C ALA A 443 -28.06 -20.64 1.60
N ILE A 444 -28.82 -20.67 2.71
CA ILE A 444 -29.39 -19.48 3.35
C ILE A 444 -28.90 -19.41 4.79
N LEU A 445 -28.09 -18.41 5.09
CA LEU A 445 -27.61 -18.11 6.43
C LEU A 445 -28.38 -16.90 6.98
N LYS A 446 -28.97 -17.07 8.16
CA LYS A 446 -29.71 -16.05 8.89
C LYS A 446 -28.98 -15.71 10.18
N MET A 447 -28.59 -14.46 10.32
CA MET A 447 -27.69 -14.01 11.37
C MET A 447 -28.34 -12.96 12.26
N SER A 448 -27.91 -12.89 13.52
CA SER A 448 -28.37 -11.89 14.49
C SER A 448 -27.31 -11.64 15.55
N ARG A 449 -26.83 -10.40 15.65
CA ARG A 449 -25.79 -9.97 16.61
C ARG A 449 -24.55 -10.86 16.58
N SER A 450 -24.23 -11.38 15.40
CA SER A 450 -23.13 -12.28 15.13
C SER A 450 -22.42 -11.86 13.83
N ARG A 451 -21.26 -12.46 13.57
CA ARG A 451 -20.46 -12.26 12.35
C ARG A 451 -19.92 -13.59 11.86
N ILE A 452 -19.42 -13.60 10.63
CA ILE A 452 -18.55 -14.65 10.09
C ILE A 452 -17.11 -14.21 10.28
N GLY A 453 -16.37 -14.86 11.15
CA GLY A 453 -14.98 -14.52 11.45
C GLY A 453 -13.98 -15.46 10.80
N VAL A 454 -13.03 -14.89 10.05
CA VAL A 454 -11.93 -15.60 9.40
C VAL A 454 -10.61 -14.95 9.84
N GLY A 455 -9.69 -15.75 10.39
CA GLY A 455 -8.41 -15.27 10.91
C GLY A 455 -8.43 -14.82 12.37
N SER A 456 -7.27 -14.44 12.89
CA SER A 456 -7.07 -14.19 14.32
C SER A 456 -7.68 -12.88 14.81
N VAL A 457 -8.17 -12.88 16.06
CA VAL A 457 -8.78 -11.70 16.72
C VAL A 457 -7.96 -11.17 17.89
N SER A 458 -6.89 -11.88 18.28
CA SER A 458 -6.00 -11.50 19.37
C SER A 458 -4.61 -12.12 19.16
N PRO A 459 -3.51 -11.46 19.58
CA PRO A 459 -2.18 -12.06 19.57
C PRO A 459 -2.07 -13.37 20.37
N LEU A 460 -2.97 -13.62 21.33
CA LEU A 460 -2.94 -14.82 22.17
C LEU A 460 -3.69 -16.03 21.57
N ILE A 461 -4.54 -15.80 20.56
CA ILE A 461 -5.39 -16.85 19.97
C ILE A 461 -5.03 -16.92 18.48
N ASP A 462 -4.39 -18.02 18.11
CA ASP A 462 -4.01 -18.31 16.72
C ASP A 462 -5.14 -19.03 15.99
N VAL A 463 -5.68 -18.36 14.98
CA VAL A 463 -6.71 -18.86 14.07
C VAL A 463 -6.27 -18.64 12.61
N SER A 464 -4.95 -18.58 12.38
CA SER A 464 -4.35 -18.42 11.06
C SER A 464 -4.67 -19.58 10.11
N ASP A 465 -4.38 -19.40 8.83
CA ASP A 465 -4.64 -20.38 7.75
C ASP A 465 -6.13 -20.77 7.57
N ALA A 466 -7.06 -20.08 8.23
CA ALA A 466 -8.49 -20.20 8.00
C ALA A 466 -8.90 -19.47 6.71
N ALA A 467 -9.87 -20.01 5.97
CA ALA A 467 -10.37 -19.38 4.74
C ALA A 467 -11.87 -19.62 4.52
N LEU A 468 -12.52 -18.65 3.88
CA LEU A 468 -13.94 -18.73 3.52
C LEU A 468 -14.14 -18.59 2.02
N GLN A 469 -14.96 -19.48 1.46
CA GLN A 469 -15.43 -19.45 0.08
C GLN A 469 -16.95 -19.45 0.04
N VAL A 470 -17.53 -18.36 -0.42
CA VAL A 470 -18.96 -18.23 -0.71
C VAL A 470 -19.14 -18.41 -2.20
N LEU A 471 -19.68 -19.56 -2.62
CA LEU A 471 -19.70 -20.02 -4.00
C LEU A 471 -21.14 -20.09 -4.53
N GLY A 472 -21.76 -18.92 -4.68
CA GLY A 472 -22.99 -18.79 -5.45
C GLY A 472 -22.75 -19.04 -6.94
N THR A 473 -23.84 -19.15 -7.69
CA THR A 473 -23.81 -19.35 -9.15
C THR A 473 -24.78 -18.40 -9.85
N PRO A 474 -24.52 -18.03 -11.13
CA PRO A 474 -25.42 -17.17 -11.89
C PRO A 474 -26.81 -17.78 -12.11
N THR A 475 -26.91 -19.11 -12.00
CA THR A 475 -28.19 -19.82 -12.10
C THR A 475 -28.14 -21.16 -11.36
N ILE A 476 -29.26 -21.53 -10.75
CA ILE A 476 -29.47 -22.89 -10.26
C ILE A 476 -29.64 -23.81 -11.46
N ILE A 477 -28.94 -24.94 -11.48
CA ILE A 477 -29.13 -25.99 -12.48
C ILE A 477 -30.09 -27.02 -11.91
N GLY A 478 -31.26 -27.16 -12.53
CA GLY A 478 -32.26 -28.14 -12.11
C GLY A 478 -31.85 -29.57 -12.45
N ASN A 479 -32.62 -30.54 -11.95
CA ASN A 479 -32.38 -31.98 -12.20
C ASN A 479 -32.40 -32.40 -13.68
N ASN A 480 -32.94 -31.54 -14.56
CA ASN A 480 -32.95 -31.72 -16.01
C ASN A 480 -31.69 -31.21 -16.71
N GLY A 481 -30.70 -30.67 -15.97
CA GLY A 481 -29.47 -30.09 -16.49
C GLY A 481 -29.66 -28.72 -17.15
N LEU A 482 -30.81 -28.08 -16.97
CA LEU A 482 -31.11 -26.75 -17.51
C LEU A 482 -31.18 -25.71 -16.39
N PRO A 483 -30.90 -24.42 -16.70
CA PRO A 483 -31.14 -23.32 -15.77
C PRO A 483 -32.58 -23.32 -15.24
N ALA A 484 -32.72 -23.24 -13.92
CA ALA A 484 -34.00 -23.08 -13.25
C ALA A 484 -34.64 -21.75 -13.66
N ARG A 485 -35.97 -21.76 -13.84
CA ARG A 485 -36.72 -20.59 -14.28
C ARG A 485 -37.98 -20.41 -13.44
N ASP A 486 -38.30 -19.15 -13.17
CA ASP A 486 -39.51 -18.79 -12.46
C ASP A 486 -40.77 -18.87 -13.34
N ALA A 487 -41.93 -18.53 -12.77
CA ALA A 487 -43.20 -18.52 -13.49
C ALA A 487 -43.25 -17.48 -14.64
N ALA A 488 -42.38 -16.47 -14.61
CA ALA A 488 -42.20 -15.46 -15.66
C ALA A 488 -41.14 -15.85 -16.69
N ASN A 489 -40.59 -17.08 -16.61
CA ASN A 489 -39.54 -17.63 -17.45
C ASN A 489 -38.18 -16.89 -17.32
N GLN A 490 -37.98 -16.13 -16.24
CA GLN A 490 -36.70 -15.53 -15.89
C GLN A 490 -35.79 -16.57 -15.23
N ILE A 491 -34.47 -16.41 -15.39
CA ILE A 491 -33.49 -17.31 -14.79
C ILE A 491 -33.45 -17.07 -13.28
N ILE A 492 -33.56 -18.14 -12.49
CA ILE A 492 -33.41 -18.07 -11.04
C ILE A 492 -31.91 -18.15 -10.70
N PRO A 493 -31.34 -17.14 -10.02
CA PRO A 493 -29.95 -17.14 -9.61
C PRO A 493 -29.70 -18.17 -8.51
N GLY A 494 -28.51 -18.79 -8.52
CA GLY A 494 -28.06 -19.69 -7.46
C GLY A 494 -27.31 -18.95 -6.37
N SER A 495 -27.90 -17.86 -5.86
CA SER A 495 -27.25 -17.02 -4.86
C SER A 495 -27.03 -17.77 -3.54
N VAL A 496 -25.98 -17.39 -2.83
CA VAL A 496 -25.86 -17.68 -1.39
C VAL A 496 -26.44 -16.50 -0.63
N PHE A 497 -27.44 -16.75 0.22
CA PHE A 497 -28.09 -15.69 0.98
C PHE A 497 -27.47 -15.59 2.37
N ILE A 498 -27.05 -14.39 2.76
CA ILE A 498 -26.65 -14.07 4.14
C ILE A 498 -27.43 -12.84 4.57
N THR A 499 -28.39 -13.03 5.47
CA THR A 499 -29.37 -12.00 5.84
C THR A 499 -29.68 -12.03 7.33
N SER A 500 -30.54 -11.13 7.79
CA SER A 500 -31.04 -11.10 9.17
C SER A 500 -31.92 -12.32 9.48
N VAL A 501 -31.89 -12.80 10.73
CA VAL A 501 -32.89 -13.75 11.26
C VAL A 501 -34.32 -13.21 11.24
N ASN A 502 -34.45 -11.88 11.12
CA ASN A 502 -35.71 -11.18 11.03
C ASN A 502 -36.24 -11.05 9.59
N ASP A 503 -35.44 -11.41 8.58
CA ASP A 503 -35.85 -11.38 7.17
C ASP A 503 -36.82 -12.54 6.91
N ASP A 504 -38.04 -12.25 6.49
CA ASP A 504 -39.07 -13.23 6.11
C ASP A 504 -39.24 -13.39 4.60
N THR A 505 -38.45 -12.67 3.79
CA THR A 505 -38.52 -12.70 2.32
C THR A 505 -37.81 -13.89 1.70
N VAL A 506 -36.90 -14.54 2.44
CA VAL A 506 -36.11 -15.68 1.97
C VAL A 506 -35.90 -16.67 3.10
N GLY A 507 -36.02 -17.97 2.82
CA GLY A 507 -35.78 -19.08 3.74
C GLY A 507 -36.77 -19.18 4.90
N MET A 508 -37.13 -20.41 5.25
CA MET A 508 -38.00 -20.71 6.38
C MET A 508 -37.22 -20.98 7.67
N GLY A 509 -37.95 -20.90 8.79
CA GLY A 509 -37.47 -21.31 10.10
C GLY A 509 -37.28 -20.19 11.13
N ASN A 510 -37.64 -18.94 10.83
CA ASN A 510 -37.51 -17.81 11.76
C ASN A 510 -38.07 -18.17 13.15
N SER A 511 -37.30 -17.93 14.22
CA SER A 511 -37.66 -18.36 15.57
C SER A 511 -39.05 -17.84 16.00
N SER A 512 -39.85 -18.71 16.60
CA SER A 512 -41.33 -18.69 16.61
C SER A 512 -42.03 -17.43 17.17
N GLY A 513 -43.18 -17.11 16.55
CA GLY A 513 -44.32 -16.38 17.12
C GLY A 513 -44.45 -14.91 16.67
N PHE A 514 -43.33 -14.20 16.63
CA PHE A 514 -43.24 -12.82 16.15
C PHE A 514 -41.82 -12.58 15.62
N THR A 515 -41.72 -12.35 14.32
CA THR A 515 -40.49 -11.91 13.67
C THR A 515 -40.61 -10.39 13.51
N PRO A 516 -39.78 -9.58 14.21
CA PRO A 516 -39.67 -8.15 13.92
C PRO A 516 -39.32 -7.94 12.45
N GLU A 517 -39.59 -6.76 11.92
CA GLU A 517 -39.08 -6.37 10.59
C GLU A 517 -37.53 -6.36 10.62
N ALA A 518 -36.90 -6.88 9.56
CA ALA A 518 -35.46 -6.84 9.40
C ALA A 518 -34.94 -5.41 9.36
N ARG A 519 -33.79 -5.16 10.01
CA ARG A 519 -33.18 -3.84 10.09
C ARG A 519 -31.71 -3.88 9.73
N ALA A 520 -31.25 -2.80 9.10
CA ALA A 520 -29.84 -2.56 8.88
C ALA A 520 -29.05 -2.71 10.20
N GLY A 521 -27.98 -3.50 10.17
CA GLY A 521 -27.13 -3.77 11.33
C GLY A 521 -27.66 -4.84 12.29
N ASP A 522 -28.65 -5.64 11.88
CA ASP A 522 -29.14 -6.79 12.66
C ASP A 522 -28.02 -7.82 12.92
N TRP A 523 -27.06 -7.91 12.01
CA TRP A 523 -25.82 -8.68 12.14
C TRP A 523 -24.62 -7.86 11.69
N GLY A 524 -23.40 -8.34 12.00
CA GLY A 524 -22.17 -7.65 11.64
C GLY A 524 -21.86 -7.76 10.14
N GLY A 525 -21.07 -8.77 9.79
CA GLY A 525 -20.63 -8.97 8.43
C GLY A 525 -19.72 -10.19 8.31
N ILE A 526 -19.07 -10.31 7.17
CA ILE A 526 -17.94 -11.21 6.95
C ILE A 526 -16.67 -10.44 7.28
N ASP A 527 -15.96 -10.87 8.31
CA ASP A 527 -14.77 -10.20 8.84
C ASP A 527 -13.53 -11.06 8.55
N PHE A 528 -12.81 -10.68 7.50
CA PHE A 528 -11.51 -11.24 7.14
C PHE A 528 -10.40 -10.50 7.88
N ARG A 529 -9.63 -11.23 8.70
CA ARG A 529 -8.54 -10.70 9.51
C ARG A 529 -7.23 -11.36 9.15
N GLY A 530 -6.31 -10.56 8.61
CA GLY A 530 -4.93 -10.93 8.30
C GLY A 530 -3.92 -10.03 8.99
N ASP A 531 -4.38 -8.97 9.67
CA ASP A 531 -3.57 -8.00 10.40
C ASP A 531 -2.69 -8.66 11.46
N LEU A 532 -3.30 -9.43 12.36
CA LEU A 532 -2.57 -10.15 13.41
C LEU A 532 -1.78 -11.35 12.89
N ASP A 533 -2.25 -11.98 11.82
CA ASP A 533 -1.63 -13.18 11.25
C ASP A 533 -0.42 -12.84 10.38
N THR A 534 -0.39 -11.64 9.80
CA THR A 534 0.75 -11.13 9.02
C THR A 534 1.82 -10.52 9.91
N ALA A 535 1.44 -9.96 11.06
CA ALA A 535 2.38 -9.36 12.02
C ALA A 535 3.26 -10.37 12.78
N ASP A 536 2.88 -11.66 12.80
CA ASP A 536 3.62 -12.73 13.49
C ASP A 536 4.15 -13.75 12.45
N GLU A 537 5.45 -13.69 12.15
CA GLU A 537 6.11 -14.54 11.14
C GLU A 537 6.03 -16.05 11.45
N LEU A 538 5.71 -16.44 12.69
CA LEU A 538 5.52 -17.85 13.06
C LEU A 538 4.17 -18.40 12.58
N ARG A 539 3.23 -17.52 12.22
CA ARG A 539 1.90 -17.91 11.73
C ARG A 539 1.93 -18.08 10.23
N ARG A 540 1.23 -19.10 9.77
CA ARG A 540 1.14 -19.37 8.34
C ARG A 540 0.13 -18.42 7.70
N ASN A 541 0.60 -17.56 6.80
CA ASN A 541 -0.24 -16.79 5.90
C ASN A 541 -0.07 -17.28 4.46
N ARG A 542 -1.14 -17.82 3.86
CA ARG A 542 -1.13 -18.32 2.48
C ARG A 542 -0.93 -17.24 1.44
N GLU A 543 -1.29 -16.00 1.72
CA GLU A 543 -1.06 -14.90 0.79
C GLU A 543 0.44 -14.65 0.57
N ASN A 544 1.30 -14.96 1.55
CA ASN A 544 2.76 -14.93 1.40
C ASN A 544 3.30 -16.08 0.52
N GLU A 545 2.51 -17.13 0.31
CA GLU A 545 2.81 -18.25 -0.58
C GLU A 545 2.22 -18.03 -1.99
N GLY A 546 1.62 -16.86 -2.25
CA GLY A 546 0.89 -16.60 -3.49
C GLY A 546 -0.37 -17.47 -3.61
N VAL A 547 -1.12 -17.62 -2.53
CA VAL A 547 -2.37 -18.40 -2.49
C VAL A 547 -3.50 -17.59 -1.86
N PHE A 548 -4.47 -17.20 -2.67
CA PHE A 548 -5.63 -16.38 -2.27
C PHE A 548 -6.91 -17.20 -2.23
N LEU A 549 -7.25 -17.74 -1.05
CA LEU A 549 -8.41 -18.65 -0.89
C LEU A 549 -9.72 -17.94 -0.56
N ASN A 550 -9.67 -16.74 0.02
CA ASN A 550 -10.87 -16.01 0.43
C ASN A 550 -11.62 -15.51 -0.80
N HIS A 551 -12.85 -16.00 -0.99
CA HIS A 551 -13.62 -15.78 -2.20
C HIS A 551 -15.10 -15.60 -1.89
N ILE A 552 -15.72 -14.58 -2.47
CA ILE A 552 -17.16 -14.33 -2.41
C ILE A 552 -17.64 -14.14 -3.84
N GLN A 553 -18.54 -15.00 -4.28
CA GLN A 553 -19.18 -14.87 -5.58
C GLN A 553 -20.68 -15.12 -5.51
N PHE A 554 -21.46 -14.34 -6.27
CA PHE A 554 -22.92 -14.47 -6.36
C PHE A 554 -23.57 -14.59 -4.97
N ALA A 555 -23.07 -13.82 -4.00
CA ALA A 555 -23.65 -13.73 -2.68
C ALA A 555 -24.70 -12.62 -2.65
N ASP A 556 -25.74 -12.80 -1.85
CA ASP A 556 -26.75 -11.78 -1.54
C ASP A 556 -26.65 -11.46 -0.05
N LEU A 557 -25.99 -10.34 0.27
CA LEU A 557 -25.70 -9.88 1.62
C LEU A 557 -26.65 -8.73 1.96
N ARG A 558 -27.48 -8.92 2.99
CA ARG A 558 -28.48 -7.92 3.39
C ARG A 558 -28.43 -7.63 4.89
N TYR A 559 -28.74 -6.39 5.26
CA TYR A 559 -28.94 -5.99 6.66
C TYR A 559 -27.70 -6.14 7.56
N GLY A 560 -26.49 -6.13 6.99
CA GLY A 560 -25.22 -6.16 7.71
C GLY A 560 -24.84 -4.78 8.28
N GLY A 561 -23.58 -4.60 8.69
CA GLY A 561 -23.06 -3.34 9.24
C GLY A 561 -23.29 -3.17 10.74
N GLY A 562 -23.62 -4.24 11.47
CA GLY A 562 -23.97 -4.21 12.88
C GLY A 562 -22.76 -4.26 13.83
N ALA A 563 -22.96 -3.77 15.05
CA ALA A 563 -21.95 -3.84 16.10
C ALA A 563 -21.99 -5.18 16.84
N VAL A 564 -20.89 -5.96 16.78
CA VAL A 564 -20.77 -7.30 17.35
C VAL A 564 -19.66 -7.38 18.38
N SER A 565 -19.74 -8.35 19.30
CA SER A 565 -18.69 -8.56 20.30
C SER A 565 -17.53 -9.37 19.73
N ILE A 566 -16.33 -8.78 19.71
CA ILE A 566 -15.09 -9.40 19.24
C ILE A 566 -14.04 -9.20 20.34
N GLY A 567 -13.51 -10.29 20.89
CA GLY A 567 -12.53 -10.21 21.99
C GLY A 567 -13.04 -9.46 23.24
N GLY A 568 -14.37 -9.41 23.44
CA GLY A 568 -15.01 -8.68 24.54
C GLY A 568 -15.28 -7.19 24.27
N ARG A 569 -14.83 -6.64 23.14
CA ARG A 569 -15.13 -5.27 22.69
C ARG A 569 -16.27 -5.28 21.68
N GLN A 570 -17.12 -4.27 21.71
CA GLN A 570 -18.13 -4.06 20.68
C GLN A 570 -17.51 -3.31 19.50
N VAL A 571 -17.53 -3.93 18.32
CA VAL A 571 -16.91 -3.42 17.09
C VAL A 571 -17.93 -3.49 15.97
N VAL A 572 -18.03 -2.41 15.19
CA VAL A 572 -18.84 -2.38 13.96
C VAL A 572 -18.11 -3.16 12.89
N VAL A 573 -18.80 -4.08 12.23
CA VAL A 573 -18.27 -4.88 11.12
C VAL A 573 -19.12 -4.59 9.91
N SER A 574 -18.50 -4.11 8.83
CA SER A 574 -19.16 -3.88 7.54
C SER A 574 -19.58 -5.24 6.94
N PRO A 575 -20.60 -5.31 6.04
CA PRO A 575 -21.06 -6.57 5.45
C PRO A 575 -19.92 -7.42 4.88
N ILE A 576 -18.94 -6.77 4.25
CA ILE A 576 -17.62 -7.36 3.96
C ILE A 576 -16.56 -6.44 4.53
N ASP A 577 -15.71 -6.97 5.40
CA ASP A 577 -14.69 -6.21 6.11
C ASP A 577 -13.35 -6.93 5.99
N MET A 578 -12.35 -6.24 5.45
CA MET A 578 -11.03 -6.77 5.15
C MET A 578 -9.98 -6.02 5.95
N ALA A 579 -9.14 -6.75 6.67
CA ALA A 579 -7.97 -6.20 7.34
C ALA A 579 -6.72 -6.92 6.82
N ILE A 580 -5.97 -6.27 5.94
CA ILE A 580 -4.79 -6.75 5.20
C ILE A 580 -5.10 -7.89 4.21
N THR A 581 -6.16 -8.66 4.44
CA THR A 581 -6.57 -9.78 3.58
C THR A 581 -7.11 -9.33 2.23
N ARG A 582 -6.67 -10.00 1.18
CA ARG A 582 -6.98 -9.66 -0.22
C ARG A 582 -7.95 -10.66 -0.82
N ALA A 583 -9.22 -10.56 -0.43
CA ALA A 583 -10.27 -11.46 -0.92
C ALA A 583 -10.63 -11.16 -2.39
N THR A 584 -11.16 -12.16 -3.08
CA THR A 584 -11.85 -11.97 -4.37
C THR A 584 -13.35 -11.84 -4.11
N ILE A 585 -13.97 -10.76 -4.59
CA ILE A 585 -15.38 -10.44 -4.36
C ILE A 585 -16.01 -10.09 -5.70
N ILE A 586 -16.79 -11.01 -6.28
CA ILE A 586 -17.32 -10.85 -7.63
C ILE A 586 -18.83 -11.09 -7.71
N ASN A 587 -19.51 -10.36 -8.59
CA ASN A 587 -20.92 -10.58 -8.94
C ASN A 587 -21.88 -10.73 -7.73
N SER A 588 -21.59 -10.05 -6.62
CA SER A 588 -22.36 -10.16 -5.37
C SER A 588 -23.17 -8.91 -5.11
N ASN A 589 -24.29 -9.07 -4.40
CA ASN A 589 -25.19 -7.99 -4.01
C ASN A 589 -24.96 -7.65 -2.54
N VAL A 590 -24.78 -6.37 -2.23
CA VAL A 590 -24.69 -5.87 -0.85
C VAL A 590 -25.69 -4.73 -0.67
N THR A 591 -26.73 -4.96 0.13
CA THR A 591 -27.83 -3.99 0.27
C THR A 591 -28.31 -3.82 1.71
N LEU A 592 -28.99 -2.70 1.97
CA LEU A 592 -29.74 -2.45 3.22
C LEU A 592 -28.86 -2.51 4.49
N SER A 593 -27.57 -2.20 4.39
CA SER A 593 -26.62 -2.32 5.51
C SER A 593 -26.42 -1.01 6.28
N ALA A 594 -26.12 -1.13 7.58
CA ALA A 594 -25.98 0.02 8.49
C ALA A 594 -24.62 0.71 8.42
N ASP A 595 -23.67 0.16 7.66
CA ASP A 595 -22.32 0.69 7.45
C ASP A 595 -21.99 0.73 5.95
N ALA A 596 -20.74 1.01 5.59
CA ALA A 596 -20.25 0.82 4.23
C ALA A 596 -20.48 -0.60 3.73
N ALA A 597 -20.78 -0.76 2.45
CA ALA A 597 -20.99 -2.08 1.84
C ALA A 597 -19.76 -2.98 1.96
N MET A 598 -18.58 -2.40 1.76
CA MET A 598 -17.29 -3.05 1.95
C MET A 598 -16.37 -2.11 2.73
N ALA A 599 -15.47 -2.66 3.54
CA ALA A 599 -14.42 -1.90 4.18
C ALA A 599 -13.08 -2.62 4.08
N ALA A 600 -11.99 -1.86 3.97
CA ALA A 600 -10.63 -2.36 3.88
C ALA A 600 -9.66 -1.48 4.68
N THR A 601 -8.64 -2.06 5.29
CA THR A 601 -7.50 -1.30 5.83
C THR A 601 -6.55 -0.88 4.70
N PRO A 602 -5.72 0.18 4.87
CA PRO A 602 -4.83 0.68 3.81
C PRO A 602 -3.91 -0.38 3.18
N ASP A 603 -3.22 -1.18 3.99
CA ASP A 603 -2.32 -2.23 3.50
C ASP A 603 -3.05 -3.41 2.83
N THR A 604 -4.39 -3.46 2.87
CA THR A 604 -5.18 -4.40 2.07
C THR A 604 -4.95 -4.19 0.57
N PHE A 605 -4.53 -2.99 0.14
CA PHE A 605 -4.31 -2.63 -1.26
C PHE A 605 -2.86 -2.84 -1.74
N ALA A 606 -2.04 -3.57 -0.97
CA ALA A 606 -0.65 -3.84 -1.32
C ALA A 606 -0.52 -4.53 -2.70
N GLU A 607 0.37 -4.01 -3.55
CA GLU A 607 0.87 -4.67 -4.75
C GLU A 607 2.01 -5.61 -4.33
N THR A 608 1.79 -6.91 -4.48
CA THR A 608 2.80 -7.93 -4.23
C THR A 608 3.20 -8.59 -5.53
N ARG A 609 4.50 -8.58 -5.79
CA ARG A 609 5.11 -9.33 -6.87
C ARG A 609 5.81 -10.55 -6.32
N PHE A 610 5.27 -11.72 -6.65
CA PHE A 610 5.86 -12.97 -6.19
C PHE A 610 7.18 -13.31 -6.90
N THR A 611 7.58 -12.45 -7.82
CA THR A 611 8.86 -12.40 -8.49
C THR A 611 9.96 -11.75 -7.65
N ASP A 612 9.64 -10.98 -6.62
CA ASP A 612 10.66 -10.25 -5.83
C ASP A 612 11.60 -11.21 -5.08
N ASN A 613 12.83 -10.75 -4.80
CA ASN A 613 13.88 -11.55 -4.19
C ASN A 613 13.44 -12.28 -2.91
N ARG A 614 12.57 -11.65 -2.10
CA ARG A 614 11.97 -12.25 -0.91
C ARG A 614 11.23 -13.56 -1.19
N PHE A 615 10.53 -13.66 -2.31
CA PHE A 615 9.70 -14.82 -2.68
C PHE A 615 10.44 -15.85 -3.54
N GLN A 616 11.64 -15.51 -4.01
CA GLN A 616 12.50 -16.35 -4.85
C GLN A 616 13.66 -17.00 -4.07
N ALA A 617 13.80 -16.71 -2.78
CA ALA A 617 14.78 -17.33 -1.90
C ALA A 617 14.54 -18.85 -1.71
N ASP A 618 15.62 -19.59 -1.39
CA ASP A 618 15.65 -21.06 -1.36
C ASP A 618 14.43 -21.72 -0.66
N ASN A 619 13.82 -22.71 -1.34
CA ASN A 619 12.69 -23.57 -0.91
C ASN A 619 11.27 -22.98 -0.92
N ALA A 620 11.06 -21.70 -1.26
CA ALA A 620 9.72 -21.17 -1.51
C ALA A 620 9.40 -21.23 -3.01
N PHE A 621 8.59 -22.20 -3.45
CA PHE A 621 7.97 -22.10 -4.77
C PHE A 621 6.83 -21.09 -4.65
N THR A 622 7.04 -19.89 -5.18
CA THR A 622 5.99 -18.88 -5.26
C THR A 622 5.59 -18.68 -6.72
N PRO A 623 4.29 -18.75 -7.07
CA PRO A 623 3.87 -18.68 -8.46
C PRO A 623 4.26 -17.34 -9.11
N ASP A 624 4.55 -17.37 -10.41
CA ASP A 624 4.95 -16.17 -11.16
C ASP A 624 3.73 -15.33 -11.56
N TYR A 625 3.33 -14.39 -10.71
CA TYR A 625 2.26 -13.42 -10.96
C TYR A 625 2.34 -12.24 -9.98
N VAL A 626 1.47 -11.25 -10.22
CA VAL A 626 1.32 -10.06 -9.38
C VAL A 626 -0.08 -10.09 -8.77
N ARG A 627 -0.18 -9.82 -7.47
CA ARG A 627 -1.45 -9.51 -6.82
C ARG A 627 -1.47 -8.04 -6.47
N VAL A 628 -2.54 -7.35 -6.86
CA VAL A 628 -2.84 -6.01 -6.36
C VAL A 628 -4.12 -6.10 -5.57
N GLY A 629 -4.04 -5.77 -4.28
CA GLY A 629 -5.20 -5.61 -3.43
C GLY A 629 -6.20 -6.78 -3.42
N PRO A 630 -7.44 -6.54 -2.98
CA PRO A 630 -8.56 -7.43 -3.26
C PRO A 630 -8.89 -7.43 -4.76
N ASN A 631 -9.68 -8.39 -5.23
CA ASN A 631 -10.19 -8.38 -6.60
C ASN A 631 -11.71 -8.18 -6.55
N ILE A 632 -12.17 -6.97 -6.85
CA ILE A 632 -13.57 -6.56 -6.68
C ILE A 632 -14.18 -6.26 -8.04
N ARG A 633 -15.21 -7.03 -8.43
CA ARG A 633 -15.80 -6.88 -9.76
C ARG A 633 -17.28 -7.20 -9.87
N GLY A 634 -18.01 -6.41 -10.66
CA GLY A 634 -19.41 -6.73 -11.02
C GLY A 634 -20.38 -6.80 -9.83
N ASN A 635 -20.01 -6.24 -8.68
CA ASN A 635 -20.85 -6.23 -7.49
C ASN A 635 -21.93 -5.16 -7.60
N PHE A 636 -23.13 -5.46 -7.11
CA PHE A 636 -24.22 -4.51 -7.02
C PHE A 636 -24.35 -4.02 -5.58
N ILE A 637 -24.28 -2.71 -5.38
CA ILE A 637 -24.26 -2.09 -4.07
C ILE A 637 -25.30 -0.98 -4.04
N ASP A 638 -26.30 -1.12 -3.16
CA ASP A 638 -27.39 -0.14 -3.06
C ASP A 638 -27.97 -0.07 -1.64
N GLU A 639 -28.55 1.08 -1.30
CA GLU A 639 -29.22 1.32 0.00
C GLU A 639 -28.40 0.96 1.25
N ASN A 640 -27.08 1.10 1.22
CA ASN A 640 -26.20 1.03 2.40
C ASN A 640 -25.92 2.44 2.93
N SER A 641 -25.45 2.56 4.19
CA SER A 641 -25.01 3.85 4.73
C SER A 641 -23.92 4.51 3.86
N ILE A 642 -23.01 3.70 3.31
CA ILE A 642 -22.06 4.11 2.26
C ILE A 642 -22.08 3.05 1.14
N ASN A 643 -22.50 3.45 -0.06
CA ASN A 643 -22.47 2.62 -1.27
C ASN A 643 -21.08 2.66 -1.92
N GLY A 644 -20.08 2.09 -1.25
CA GLY A 644 -18.70 2.05 -1.69
C GLY A 644 -17.81 1.18 -0.80
N LEU A 645 -16.52 1.18 -1.13
CA LEU A 645 -15.44 0.56 -0.37
C LEU A 645 -14.83 1.60 0.56
N PHE A 646 -15.08 1.48 1.85
CA PHE A 646 -14.56 2.40 2.85
C PHE A 646 -13.14 2.02 3.25
N ILE A 647 -12.19 2.96 3.10
CA ILE A 647 -10.81 2.76 3.53
C ILE A 647 -10.73 3.19 5.00
N ARG A 648 -10.64 2.20 5.89
CA ARG A 648 -10.71 2.39 7.33
C ARG A 648 -9.31 2.69 7.87
N LEU A 649 -9.05 3.96 8.18
CA LEU A 649 -7.76 4.42 8.72
C LEU A 649 -7.64 4.26 10.23
N GLN A 650 -8.74 4.26 10.98
CA GLN A 650 -8.64 3.97 12.40
C GLN A 650 -8.37 2.48 12.59
N THR A 651 -7.26 2.17 13.26
CA THR A 651 -7.05 0.82 13.81
C THR A 651 -8.32 0.43 14.57
N ARG A 652 -8.76 -0.83 14.46
CA ARG A 652 -10.00 -1.26 15.14
C ARG A 652 -9.89 -1.18 16.69
N THR A 653 -8.68 -0.92 17.21
CA THR A 653 -8.36 -0.54 18.60
C THR A 653 -8.59 0.96 18.90
N GLY A 654 -8.56 1.84 17.90
CA GLY A 654 -9.00 3.24 17.97
C GLY A 654 -7.94 4.24 18.43
N ASP A 655 -6.70 3.80 18.69
CA ASP A 655 -5.67 4.63 19.32
C ASP A 655 -4.62 5.16 18.32
N VAL A 656 -4.57 4.61 17.09
CA VAL A 656 -3.58 4.96 16.07
C VAL A 656 -4.24 4.94 14.67
N LEU A 657 -3.87 5.89 13.81
CA LEU A 657 -4.22 5.89 12.39
C LEU A 657 -3.27 4.94 11.64
N GLU A 658 -3.83 4.09 10.79
CA GLU A 658 -3.08 3.23 9.87
C GLU A 658 -2.55 4.05 8.70
N THR A 659 -1.28 3.88 8.42
CA THR A 659 -0.54 4.45 7.30
C THR A 659 -0.44 3.41 6.18
N ILE A 660 -0.18 3.86 4.95
CA ILE A 660 0.34 2.96 3.91
C ILE A 660 1.83 2.82 4.17
N THR A 661 2.30 1.60 4.41
CA THR A 661 3.73 1.31 4.66
C THR A 661 4.36 0.49 3.53
N THR A 662 3.56 0.08 2.55
CA THR A 662 3.95 -0.82 1.48
C THR A 662 3.51 -0.28 0.13
N SER A 663 4.16 -0.72 -0.95
CA SER A 663 3.75 -0.37 -2.30
C SER A 663 2.29 -0.76 -2.52
N THR A 664 1.44 0.25 -2.71
CA THR A 664 -0.02 0.10 -2.68
C THR A 664 -0.63 0.64 -3.95
N ARG A 665 -1.60 -0.10 -4.50
CA ARG A 665 -2.34 0.33 -5.68
C ARG A 665 -3.82 -0.01 -5.52
N MET A 666 -4.67 0.99 -5.71
CA MET A 666 -6.13 0.85 -5.76
C MET A 666 -6.56 0.75 -7.22
N ASP A 667 -6.78 -0.46 -7.74
CA ASP A 667 -7.15 -0.71 -9.14
C ASP A 667 -8.58 -1.23 -9.35
N ASP A 668 -9.33 -1.45 -8.28
CA ASP A 668 -10.74 -1.85 -8.33
C ASP A 668 -11.65 -0.69 -8.80
N THR A 669 -11.70 -0.42 -10.11
CA THR A 669 -12.48 0.69 -10.68
C THR A 669 -14.00 0.50 -10.65
N ASP A 670 -14.46 -0.72 -10.35
CA ASP A 670 -15.88 -1.07 -10.32
C ASP A 670 -16.59 -0.62 -9.03
N ILE A 671 -15.83 -0.16 -8.03
CA ILE A 671 -16.34 0.33 -6.75
C ILE A 671 -15.73 1.68 -6.39
N THR A 672 -16.55 2.58 -5.83
CA THR A 672 -16.06 3.86 -5.33
C THR A 672 -15.28 3.63 -4.04
N HIS A 673 -13.99 3.98 -4.03
CA HIS A 673 -13.16 4.05 -2.83
C HIS A 673 -13.51 5.32 -2.04
N VAL A 674 -13.76 5.19 -0.74
CA VAL A 674 -14.21 6.27 0.14
C VAL A 674 -13.21 6.49 1.27
N LEU A 675 -12.64 7.69 1.32
CA LEU A 675 -11.78 8.21 2.39
C LEU A 675 -12.51 9.33 3.12
N THR A 676 -12.59 9.26 4.45
CA THR A 676 -13.19 10.32 5.28
C THR A 676 -12.18 11.02 6.19
N GLU A 677 -10.96 10.50 6.25
CA GLU A 677 -9.86 10.99 7.06
C GLU A 677 -8.60 11.10 6.20
N ASN A 678 -7.58 11.81 6.67
CA ASN A 678 -6.32 11.97 5.94
C ASN A 678 -5.54 10.65 5.98
N LEU A 679 -5.32 10.07 4.81
CA LEU A 679 -4.45 8.91 4.62
C LEU A 679 -3.00 9.38 4.56
N VAL A 680 -2.18 8.84 5.46
CA VAL A 680 -0.73 9.09 5.48
C VAL A 680 -0.03 7.95 4.75
N ILE A 681 0.90 8.31 3.87
CA ILE A 681 1.75 7.37 3.14
C ILE A 681 3.15 7.48 3.73
N GLU A 682 3.64 6.39 4.29
CA GLU A 682 5.00 6.25 4.82
C GLU A 682 5.82 5.49 3.78
N GLY A 683 6.86 6.14 3.25
CA GLY A 683 7.69 5.60 2.17
C GLY A 683 8.66 6.67 1.71
#